data_AF-Q060Z8-F1
#
_entry.id   AF-Q060Z8-F1
#
_cell.length_a   1.000
_cell.length_b   1.000
_cell.length_c   1.000
_cell.angle_alpha   90.00
_cell.angle_beta   90.00
_cell.angle_gamma   90.00
#
_symmetry.space_group_name_H-M   'P 1'
#
loop_
_entity.id
_entity.type
_entity.pdbx_description
1 polymer ?
#
loop_
_entity_poly.entity_id
_entity_poly.type
_entity_poly.pdbx_seq_one_letter_code
_entity_poly.pdbx_strand_id
1 'polypeptide(L)'
;MSQQIVIAEQLRIAAVLTDERVDELIVAQGRYQIGDVYLGTVENVLPGIDAAFVNIGESEKNGFIHVTDLGPLRLKKGSAGITELLEPRQKVLVQVMKEPTGTKGPRLTGNLALPGRYLVLQPHGLGVNISRRISAEAERNRLRALGVLIKPPGAGLLIRTEAEGISEELLIDDLEALLRQWEAIQQAAETSVPPVLLNRDEDFIHRILRDHMGPDLARVVVDDPAAVSRVGSFLGSEHGNVVVESHDESTELLEHYKINAAIRDALRPRVDLPSGGYVIIEPTEALTVIDVNSGSFTRSANARETVLWTNVEAAIEIARQLKLRNIGGVIIIDFIDMDSRRDQLQLLEHFTTATRDDSARPQIAQLTELGLVELTRKRQGQNIYELFARACPSCGGLGHVAVLPGKDLSSPMAAETGLVRSVASARSEVVSPGDTAANNGRRRRGGGRGRTISEGESPLVELTPESEAPQVSTEEAHEPAIARRQDPELIAVSMTDEQQEVYSWLGLNPALLLSEPPESDNVVVRVVRPGEDEAEVLDEARQQLAASAGRRRRRGSRGAGGRSVVRAEVTQPEPIPVSLKPEVDRSRQREDSQPLMVEITPLESVSPATVVLDQEPVDELVDELVKSKQPAEDVEEPRRRRRRSSAPSSN
;
A
#
# COMPACT_ATOMS: atom_id res chain seq x y z
N MET A 1 -19.03 3.42 15.04
CA MET A 1 -19.59 2.05 15.18
C MET A 1 -18.74 1.35 16.24
N SER A 2 -19.27 0.46 17.07
CA SER A 2 -18.47 -0.09 18.18
C SER A 2 -17.41 -1.04 17.65
N GLN A 3 -16.14 -0.66 17.77
CA GLN A 3 -15.01 -1.50 17.38
C GLN A 3 -14.67 -2.48 18.50
N GLN A 4 -14.41 -3.74 18.14
CA GLN A 4 -13.88 -4.76 19.04
C GLN A 4 -12.56 -5.31 18.46
N ILE A 5 -11.56 -5.52 19.31
CA ILE A 5 -10.34 -6.26 18.94
C ILE A 5 -10.40 -7.64 19.58
N VAL A 6 -10.12 -8.68 18.80
CA VAL A 6 -9.99 -10.07 19.25
C VAL A 6 -8.56 -10.52 19.03
N ILE A 7 -7.89 -11.04 20.06
CA ILE A 7 -6.47 -11.44 20.02
C ILE A 7 -6.32 -12.90 20.46
N ALA A 8 -5.87 -13.75 19.54
CA ALA A 8 -5.38 -15.09 19.83
C ALA A 8 -3.85 -15.04 19.89
N GLU A 9 -3.29 -14.76 21.07
CA GLU A 9 -1.85 -14.61 21.26
C GLU A 9 -1.08 -15.89 20.95
N GLN A 10 -1.62 -17.05 21.33
CA GLN A 10 -0.97 -18.35 21.06
C GLN A 10 -0.80 -18.63 19.56
N LEU A 11 -1.72 -18.13 18.73
CA LEU A 11 -1.70 -18.28 17.26
C LEU A 11 -1.03 -17.09 16.57
N ARG A 12 -0.72 -16.01 17.32
CA ARG A 12 -0.24 -14.71 16.82
C ARG A 12 -1.14 -14.12 15.73
N ILE A 13 -2.44 -14.21 15.95
CA ILE A 13 -3.50 -13.68 15.08
C ILE A 13 -4.37 -12.72 15.90
N ALA A 14 -4.61 -11.54 15.37
CA ALA A 14 -5.62 -10.62 15.87
C ALA A 14 -6.59 -10.24 14.75
N ALA A 15 -7.81 -9.90 15.13
CA ALA A 15 -8.85 -9.44 14.24
C ALA A 15 -9.46 -8.14 14.78
N VAL A 16 -9.62 -7.15 13.91
CA VAL A 16 -10.40 -5.93 14.20
C VAL A 16 -11.80 -6.16 13.65
N LEU A 17 -12.79 -6.07 14.53
CA LEU A 17 -14.20 -6.26 14.21
C LEU A 17 -14.96 -4.93 14.34
N THR A 18 -15.86 -4.68 13.38
CA THR A 18 -16.87 -3.62 13.44
C THR A 18 -18.23 -4.29 13.30
N ASP A 19 -19.14 -4.07 14.26
CA ASP A 19 -20.50 -4.62 14.26
C ASP A 19 -20.55 -6.14 13.92
N GLU A 20 -19.75 -6.92 14.64
CA GLU A 20 -19.47 -8.38 14.45
C GLU A 20 -18.81 -8.81 13.12
N ARG A 21 -18.57 -7.91 12.14
CA ARG A 21 -17.80 -8.25 10.91
C ARG A 21 -16.31 -8.04 11.12
N VAL A 22 -15.48 -9.00 10.68
CA VAL A 22 -14.02 -8.87 10.68
C VAL A 22 -13.57 -8.00 9.50
N ASP A 23 -12.98 -6.84 9.79
CA ASP A 23 -12.56 -5.83 8.81
C ASP A 23 -11.06 -5.83 8.52
N GLU A 24 -10.24 -6.22 9.50
CA GLU A 24 -8.79 -6.33 9.37
C GLU A 24 -8.30 -7.59 10.10
N LEU A 25 -7.35 -8.30 9.48
CA LEU A 25 -6.66 -9.46 10.06
C LEU A 25 -5.17 -9.12 10.20
N ILE A 26 -4.64 -9.25 11.40
CA ILE A 26 -3.23 -9.00 11.71
C ILE A 26 -2.59 -10.32 12.12
N VAL A 27 -1.53 -10.71 11.42
CA VAL A 27 -0.87 -12.01 11.60
C VAL A 27 0.63 -11.77 11.79
N ALA A 28 1.16 -12.10 12.97
CA ALA A 28 2.57 -11.91 13.32
C ALA A 28 3.37 -13.22 13.21
N GLN A 29 3.23 -13.90 12.07
CA GLN A 29 3.87 -15.18 11.76
C GLN A 29 5.07 -15.00 10.81
N GLY A 30 5.99 -15.97 10.81
CA GLY A 30 7.22 -15.93 10.00
C GLY A 30 8.49 -15.51 10.76
N ARG A 31 9.64 -15.61 10.09
CA ARG A 31 10.99 -15.41 10.69
C ARG A 31 11.38 -13.94 10.85
N TYR A 32 10.80 -13.06 10.05
CA TYR A 32 10.99 -11.60 10.06
C TYR A 32 9.65 -10.91 10.32
N GLN A 33 9.66 -9.80 11.03
CA GLN A 33 8.52 -8.92 11.25
C GLN A 33 8.91 -7.48 10.90
N ILE A 34 7.97 -6.70 10.37
CA ILE A 34 8.15 -5.24 10.23
C ILE A 34 8.48 -4.64 11.62
N GLY A 35 9.53 -3.82 11.65
CA GLY A 35 10.03 -3.19 12.89
C GLY A 35 11.22 -3.91 13.54
N ASP A 36 11.50 -5.19 13.22
CA ASP A 36 12.66 -5.92 13.75
C ASP A 36 13.97 -5.18 13.47
N VAL A 37 14.85 -5.10 14.47
CA VAL A 37 16.19 -4.50 14.37
C VAL A 37 17.26 -5.58 14.41
N TYR A 38 18.05 -5.66 13.34
CA TYR A 38 19.16 -6.60 13.18
C TYR A 38 20.51 -5.87 13.14
N LEU A 39 21.54 -6.52 13.69
CA LEU A 39 22.92 -6.24 13.32
C LEU A 39 23.29 -7.16 12.17
N GLY A 40 23.47 -6.59 10.98
CA GLY A 40 23.82 -7.32 9.76
C GLY A 40 25.23 -7.03 9.27
N THR A 41 25.62 -7.71 8.20
CA THR A 41 26.86 -7.48 7.46
C THR A 41 26.53 -7.19 6.00
N VAL A 42 27.07 -6.10 5.43
CA VAL A 42 26.97 -5.85 3.98
C VAL A 42 27.69 -6.97 3.23
N GLU A 43 26.98 -7.74 2.43
CA GLU A 43 27.57 -8.84 1.67
C GLU A 43 28.04 -8.35 0.29
N ASN A 44 27.14 -7.69 -0.44
CA ASN A 44 27.38 -7.17 -1.79
C ASN A 44 26.82 -5.76 -1.94
N VAL A 45 27.49 -4.91 -2.72
CA VAL A 45 27.06 -3.55 -3.10
C VAL A 45 26.91 -3.52 -4.62
N LEU A 46 25.77 -3.07 -5.14
CA LEU A 46 25.42 -3.10 -6.56
C LEU A 46 25.17 -1.67 -7.09
N PRO A 47 26.15 -1.07 -7.80
CA PRO A 47 26.03 0.30 -8.31
C PRO A 47 24.85 0.47 -9.28
N GLY A 48 24.61 -0.51 -10.17
CA GLY A 48 23.61 -0.40 -11.24
C GLY A 48 22.14 -0.35 -10.78
N ILE A 49 21.89 -0.47 -9.46
CA ILE A 49 20.57 -0.31 -8.84
C ILE A 49 20.64 0.53 -7.54
N ASP A 50 21.76 1.21 -7.30
CA ASP A 50 22.09 1.96 -6.08
C ASP A 50 21.62 1.31 -4.78
N ALA A 51 21.91 0.01 -4.64
CA ALA A 51 21.47 -0.80 -3.50
C ALA A 51 22.54 -1.79 -3.04
N ALA A 52 22.39 -2.27 -1.81
CA ALA A 52 23.24 -3.27 -1.20
C ALA A 52 22.41 -4.43 -0.63
N PHE A 53 23.02 -5.61 -0.59
CA PHE A 53 22.49 -6.77 0.11
C PHE A 53 23.18 -6.91 1.46
N VAL A 54 22.37 -7.00 2.52
CA VAL A 54 22.81 -7.15 3.91
C VAL A 54 22.41 -8.53 4.41
N ASN A 55 23.39 -9.30 4.85
CA ASN A 55 23.17 -10.56 5.53
C ASN A 55 22.71 -10.28 6.97
N ILE A 56 21.50 -10.75 7.28
CA ILE A 56 20.81 -10.57 8.57
C ILE A 56 20.41 -11.91 9.23
N GLY A 57 20.95 -13.04 8.76
CA GLY A 57 20.83 -14.33 9.46
C GLY A 57 20.15 -15.44 8.67
N GLU A 58 19.43 -16.31 9.39
CA GLU A 58 18.99 -17.65 8.98
C GLU A 58 17.82 -17.69 7.98
N SER A 59 17.89 -16.89 6.92
CA SER A 59 17.07 -17.07 5.73
C SER A 59 17.94 -17.31 4.50
N GLU A 60 17.34 -17.86 3.46
CA GLU A 60 17.99 -18.11 2.17
C GLU A 60 18.39 -16.81 1.44
N LYS A 61 17.95 -15.63 1.91
CA LYS A 61 17.90 -14.39 1.11
C LYS A 61 18.26 -13.16 1.93
N ASN A 62 19.40 -12.56 1.59
CA ASN A 62 19.85 -11.30 2.15
C ASN A 62 18.80 -10.19 2.01
N GLY A 63 18.73 -9.32 3.03
CA GLY A 63 17.86 -8.15 2.99
C GLY A 63 18.40 -7.06 2.05
N PHE A 64 17.48 -6.32 1.42
CA PHE A 64 17.77 -5.30 0.42
C PHE A 64 17.70 -3.91 1.03
N ILE A 65 18.75 -3.09 0.88
CA ILE A 65 18.76 -1.68 1.30
C ILE A 65 19.16 -0.77 0.12
N HIS A 66 18.33 0.24 -0.16
CA HIS A 66 18.55 1.22 -1.23
C HIS A 66 19.32 2.45 -0.71
N VAL A 67 19.99 3.20 -1.58
CA VAL A 67 20.83 4.36 -1.21
C VAL A 67 20.07 5.43 -0.40
N THR A 68 18.77 5.62 -0.65
CA THR A 68 17.90 6.51 0.14
C THR A 68 17.73 6.07 1.58
N ASP A 69 17.73 4.76 1.81
CA ASP A 69 17.32 4.12 3.06
C ASP A 69 18.51 3.89 4.00
N LEU A 70 19.73 4.22 3.57
CA LEU A 70 20.98 4.05 4.35
C LEU A 70 21.03 4.90 5.63
N GLY A 71 20.47 6.11 5.60
CA GLY A 71 20.47 7.02 6.75
C GLY A 71 21.87 7.25 7.37
N PRO A 72 22.09 6.90 8.65
CA PRO A 72 23.37 7.08 9.35
C PRO A 72 24.49 6.14 8.85
N LEU A 73 24.18 5.09 8.08
CA LEU A 73 25.17 4.10 7.63
C LEU A 73 26.15 4.64 6.57
N ARG A 74 25.88 5.84 6.02
CA ARG A 74 26.66 6.49 4.95
C ARG A 74 28.02 6.96 5.44
N LEU A 75 29.09 6.30 4.99
CA LEU A 75 30.48 6.62 5.31
C LEU A 75 30.91 8.05 4.91
N LYS A 76 30.36 8.59 3.81
CA LYS A 76 30.59 9.95 3.33
C LYS A 76 29.29 10.73 3.22
N LYS A 77 29.32 12.02 3.57
CA LYS A 77 28.21 12.96 3.31
C LYS A 77 28.46 13.65 1.96
N GLY A 78 27.57 13.40 0.98
CA GLY A 78 27.57 14.11 -0.30
C GLY A 78 28.13 13.34 -1.52
N SER A 79 28.51 12.07 -1.39
CA SER A 79 28.78 11.23 -2.57
C SER A 79 27.48 10.72 -3.21
N ALA A 80 27.51 10.53 -4.53
CA ALA A 80 26.35 10.12 -5.32
C ALA A 80 26.19 8.58 -5.42
N GLY A 81 27.29 7.84 -5.58
CA GLY A 81 27.26 6.40 -5.80
C GLY A 81 27.35 5.59 -4.50
N ILE A 82 26.54 4.53 -4.39
CA ILE A 82 26.47 3.71 -3.16
C ILE A 82 27.82 3.07 -2.74
N THR A 83 28.74 2.81 -3.67
CA THR A 83 30.08 2.26 -3.41
C THR A 83 31.01 3.19 -2.62
N GLU A 84 30.67 4.46 -2.49
CA GLU A 84 31.37 5.39 -1.59
C GLU A 84 30.65 5.63 -0.26
N LEU A 85 29.46 5.03 -0.10
CA LEU A 85 28.59 5.19 1.06
C LEU A 85 28.56 3.94 1.93
N LEU A 86 28.77 2.75 1.35
CA LEU A 86 28.93 1.47 2.02
C LEU A 86 30.15 0.69 1.52
N GLU A 87 30.80 -0.06 2.41
CA GLU A 87 31.86 -1.02 2.06
C GLU A 87 31.37 -2.48 2.21
N PRO A 88 31.78 -3.41 1.33
CA PRO A 88 31.56 -4.85 1.54
C PRO A 88 32.19 -5.32 2.86
N ARG A 89 31.46 -6.16 3.60
CA ARG A 89 31.75 -6.62 4.97
C ARG A 89 31.64 -5.56 6.08
N GLN A 90 31.13 -4.37 5.78
CA GLN A 90 30.75 -3.40 6.82
C GLN A 90 29.67 -3.98 7.73
N LYS A 91 29.86 -3.88 9.06
CA LYS A 91 28.78 -4.12 10.03
C LYS A 91 27.76 -2.99 9.93
N VAL A 92 26.47 -3.32 9.83
CA VAL A 92 25.39 -2.33 9.70
C VAL A 92 24.24 -2.64 10.64
N LEU A 93 23.74 -1.61 11.31
CA LEU A 93 22.52 -1.67 12.12
C LEU A 93 21.33 -1.34 11.21
N VAL A 94 20.38 -2.26 11.08
CA VAL A 94 19.30 -2.19 10.09
C VAL A 94 17.96 -2.61 10.67
N GLN A 95 16.88 -1.97 10.23
CA GLN A 95 15.51 -2.28 10.60
C GLN A 95 14.70 -2.80 9.40
N VAL A 96 13.85 -3.80 9.62
CA VAL A 96 12.95 -4.35 8.59
C VAL A 96 11.83 -3.35 8.30
N MET A 97 11.86 -2.76 7.10
CA MET A 97 10.77 -1.92 6.56
C MET A 97 9.65 -2.74 5.94
N LYS A 98 9.99 -3.88 5.33
CA LYS A 98 9.04 -4.80 4.68
C LYS A 98 9.53 -6.23 4.82
N GLU A 99 8.60 -7.12 5.13
CA GLU A 99 8.77 -8.58 5.12
C GLU A 99 9.16 -9.11 3.72
N PRO A 100 9.79 -10.29 3.63
CA PRO A 100 10.11 -10.93 2.36
C PRO A 100 8.83 -11.21 1.55
N THR A 101 8.92 -11.10 0.23
CA THR A 101 7.79 -11.22 -0.70
C THR A 101 8.15 -12.17 -1.84
N GLY A 102 7.60 -13.38 -1.80
CA GLY A 102 7.84 -14.43 -2.80
C GLY A 102 9.34 -14.73 -3.00
N THR A 103 9.87 -14.37 -4.17
CA THR A 103 11.29 -14.57 -4.49
C THR A 103 12.23 -13.56 -3.82
N LYS A 104 11.74 -12.44 -3.30
CA LYS A 104 12.54 -11.30 -2.81
C LYS A 104 12.72 -11.31 -1.29
N GLY A 105 13.95 -11.03 -0.82
CA GLY A 105 14.26 -10.83 0.60
C GLY A 105 13.62 -9.55 1.20
N PRO A 106 13.68 -9.37 2.53
CA PRO A 106 13.07 -8.22 3.22
C PRO A 106 13.72 -6.89 2.79
N ARG A 107 12.95 -5.79 2.80
CA ARG A 107 13.51 -4.43 2.60
C ARG A 107 13.95 -3.86 3.95
N LEU A 108 15.13 -3.25 3.97
CA LEU A 108 15.79 -2.74 5.16
C LEU A 108 16.03 -1.22 5.10
N THR A 109 16.22 -0.59 6.26
CA THR A 109 16.73 0.78 6.40
C THR A 109 17.71 0.90 7.56
N GLY A 110 18.67 1.83 7.46
CA GLY A 110 19.46 2.31 8.60
C GLY A 110 18.78 3.44 9.40
N ASN A 111 17.68 4.01 8.89
CA ASN A 111 16.88 5.01 9.60
C ASN A 111 15.96 4.32 10.63
N LEU A 112 16.55 3.83 11.72
CA LEU A 112 15.80 3.19 12.80
C LEU A 112 14.73 4.13 13.38
N ALA A 113 13.55 3.56 13.63
CA ALA A 113 12.44 4.18 14.34
C ALA A 113 11.92 3.20 15.40
N LEU A 114 11.78 3.65 16.65
CA LEU A 114 11.26 2.86 17.76
C LEU A 114 9.86 3.42 18.14
N PRO A 115 8.77 2.70 17.81
CA PRO A 115 7.41 3.17 18.07
C PRO A 115 6.93 2.81 19.48
N GLY A 116 6.71 3.85 20.29
CA GLY A 116 6.00 3.81 21.56
C GLY A 116 4.49 4.03 21.38
N ARG A 117 3.80 4.26 22.49
CA ARG A 117 2.34 4.45 22.52
C ARG A 117 1.93 5.79 21.91
N TYR A 118 2.65 6.85 22.24
CA TYR A 118 2.33 8.23 21.85
C TYR A 118 3.41 8.84 20.96
N LEU A 119 4.64 8.35 21.09
CA LEU A 119 5.82 8.87 20.42
C LEU A 119 6.50 7.79 19.56
N VAL A 120 7.28 8.23 18.58
CA VAL A 120 8.22 7.40 17.84
C VAL A 120 9.59 8.05 17.91
N LEU A 121 10.52 7.41 18.61
CA LEU A 121 11.90 7.86 18.71
C LEU A 121 12.65 7.50 17.43
N GLN A 122 13.33 8.47 16.83
CA GLN A 122 14.19 8.27 15.66
C GLN A 122 15.63 8.62 16.06
N PRO A 123 16.47 7.65 16.50
CA PRO A 123 17.75 7.97 17.13
C PRO A 123 18.74 8.79 16.28
N HIS A 124 18.59 8.73 14.95
CA HIS A 124 19.38 9.49 13.97
C HIS A 124 18.53 10.48 13.15
N GLY A 125 17.28 10.71 13.55
CA GLY A 125 16.36 11.66 12.92
C GLY A 125 16.65 13.12 13.29
N LEU A 126 15.94 14.06 12.68
CA LEU A 126 16.08 15.49 12.96
C LEU A 126 14.72 16.15 13.22
N GLY A 127 14.71 17.07 14.18
CA GLY A 127 13.53 17.88 14.51
C GLY A 127 12.43 17.12 15.28
N VAL A 128 11.25 17.75 15.34
CA VAL A 128 10.03 17.21 15.93
C VAL A 128 8.96 17.21 14.84
N ASN A 129 8.41 16.04 14.54
CA ASN A 129 7.33 15.84 13.58
C ASN A 129 6.04 15.53 14.35
N ILE A 130 4.88 15.88 13.79
CA ILE A 130 3.56 15.64 14.39
C ILE A 130 2.68 14.94 13.37
N SER A 131 1.85 13.99 13.81
CA SER A 131 0.87 13.30 12.98
C SER A 131 0.01 14.30 12.21
N ARG A 132 -0.11 14.09 10.88
CA ARG A 132 -0.93 14.95 10.02
C ARG A 132 -2.43 14.85 10.34
N ARG A 133 -2.85 13.81 11.07
CA ARG A 133 -4.23 13.60 11.54
C ARG A 133 -4.62 14.59 12.66
N ILE A 134 -3.67 15.04 13.49
CA ILE A 134 -3.90 16.07 14.52
C ILE A 134 -4.11 17.41 13.80
N SER A 135 -5.36 17.79 13.57
CA SER A 135 -5.76 19.00 12.84
C SER A 135 -5.75 20.24 13.75
N ALA A 136 -6.04 20.08 15.03
CA ALA A 136 -6.16 21.16 16.00
C ALA A 136 -4.85 21.96 16.15
N GLU A 137 -4.84 23.22 15.71
CA GLU A 137 -3.63 24.04 15.70
C GLU A 137 -3.10 24.32 17.12
N ALA A 138 -3.98 24.54 18.09
CA ALA A 138 -3.59 24.78 19.49
C ALA A 138 -2.80 23.59 20.07
N GLU A 139 -3.32 22.37 19.93
CA GLU A 139 -2.66 21.16 20.43
C GLU A 139 -1.41 20.83 19.61
N ARG A 140 -1.46 20.98 18.28
CA ARG A 140 -0.27 20.88 17.42
C ARG A 140 0.85 21.85 17.84
N ASN A 141 0.50 23.02 18.37
CA ASN A 141 1.47 24.00 18.88
C ASN A 141 1.98 23.63 20.28
N ARG A 142 1.12 23.13 21.19
CA ARG A 142 1.52 22.57 22.50
C ARG A 142 2.48 21.38 22.34
N LEU A 143 2.06 20.37 21.58
CA LEU A 143 2.85 19.16 21.30
C LEU A 143 4.19 19.50 20.62
N ARG A 144 4.24 20.53 19.76
CA ARG A 144 5.52 21.00 19.19
C ARG A 144 6.43 21.64 20.24
N ALA A 145 5.89 22.47 21.13
CA ALA A 145 6.67 23.12 22.18
C ALA A 145 7.23 22.11 23.18
N LEU A 146 6.38 21.20 23.68
CA LEU A 146 6.78 20.10 24.56
C LEU A 146 7.79 19.18 23.87
N GLY A 147 7.51 18.76 22.63
CA GLY A 147 8.41 17.92 21.85
C GLY A 147 9.80 18.55 21.65
N VAL A 148 9.89 19.87 21.46
CA VAL A 148 11.18 20.58 21.36
C VAL A 148 11.91 20.63 22.70
N LEU A 149 11.19 20.64 23.83
CA LEU A 149 11.76 20.63 25.17
C LEU A 149 12.32 19.25 25.57
N ILE A 150 11.58 18.17 25.28
CA ILE A 150 11.92 16.80 25.73
C ILE A 150 12.84 16.03 24.78
N LYS A 151 12.90 16.42 23.48
CA LYS A 151 13.61 15.63 22.46
C LYS A 151 15.13 15.54 22.75
N PRO A 152 15.74 14.34 22.77
CA PRO A 152 17.17 14.16 22.99
C PRO A 152 18.05 14.91 21.95
N PRO A 153 19.30 15.29 22.30
CA PRO A 153 20.26 15.79 21.32
C PRO A 153 20.58 14.70 20.27
N GLY A 154 20.77 15.10 19.02
CA GLY A 154 21.07 14.18 17.91
C GLY A 154 19.88 13.36 17.37
N ALA A 155 18.87 13.06 18.20
CA ALA A 155 17.68 12.31 17.80
C ALA A 155 16.60 13.20 17.15
N GLY A 156 15.66 12.54 16.47
CA GLY A 156 14.37 13.07 16.03
C GLY A 156 13.22 12.44 16.83
N LEU A 157 12.08 13.14 16.88
CA LEU A 157 10.87 12.65 17.52
C LEU A 157 9.68 12.81 16.56
N LEU A 158 8.83 11.80 16.46
CA LEU A 158 7.52 11.91 15.81
C LEU A 158 6.42 11.68 16.84
N ILE A 159 5.51 12.64 16.94
CA ILE A 159 4.34 12.59 17.84
C ILE A 159 3.19 11.97 17.05
N ARG A 160 2.64 10.86 17.57
CA ARG A 160 1.57 10.07 16.94
C ARG A 160 0.21 10.78 17.09
N THR A 161 -0.86 10.24 16.51
CA THR A 161 -2.22 10.82 16.67
C THR A 161 -2.75 10.60 18.08
N GLU A 162 -2.40 9.45 18.64
CA GLU A 162 -2.84 8.94 19.94
C GLU A 162 -2.28 9.76 21.12
N ALA A 163 -1.41 10.74 20.85
CA ALA A 163 -0.88 11.72 21.79
C ALA A 163 -1.76 12.97 21.98
N GLU A 164 -2.82 13.15 21.18
CA GLU A 164 -3.71 14.31 21.22
C GLU A 164 -4.49 14.37 22.54
N GLY A 165 -4.30 15.44 23.32
CA GLY A 165 -4.91 15.66 24.62
C GLY A 165 -4.19 15.01 25.81
N ILE A 166 -3.16 14.18 25.57
CA ILE A 166 -2.45 13.42 26.62
C ILE A 166 -1.62 14.35 27.54
N SER A 167 -1.40 13.92 28.79
CA SER A 167 -0.59 14.66 29.76
C SER A 167 0.90 14.65 29.41
N GLU A 168 1.62 15.68 29.86
CA GLU A 168 3.03 15.87 29.50
C GLU A 168 3.94 14.84 30.20
N GLU A 169 3.51 14.35 31.36
CA GLU A 169 4.15 13.29 32.14
C GLU A 169 4.14 11.96 31.39
N LEU A 170 2.98 11.54 30.86
CA LEU A 170 2.83 10.29 30.10
C LEU A 170 3.63 10.30 28.77
N LEU A 171 3.83 11.48 28.18
CA LEU A 171 4.69 11.66 27.00
C LEU A 171 6.19 11.59 27.36
N ILE A 172 6.57 11.98 28.57
CA ILE A 172 7.94 11.81 29.08
C ILE A 172 8.21 10.33 29.40
N ASP A 173 7.26 9.63 30.05
CA ASP A 173 7.38 8.20 30.36
C ASP A 173 7.55 7.32 29.11
N ASP A 174 6.75 7.56 28.06
CA ASP A 174 6.85 6.86 26.76
C ASP A 174 8.22 7.15 26.09
N LEU A 175 8.73 8.38 26.18
CA LEU A 175 10.07 8.74 25.69
C LEU A 175 11.18 8.06 26.48
N GLU A 176 11.08 7.99 27.81
CA GLU A 176 12.07 7.29 28.63
C GLU A 176 12.11 5.79 28.36
N ALA A 177 10.94 5.16 28.13
CA ALA A 177 10.87 3.75 27.76
C ALA A 177 11.59 3.50 26.42
N LEU A 178 11.35 4.37 25.42
CA LEU A 178 12.02 4.30 24.12
C LEU A 178 13.53 4.56 24.19
N LEU A 179 13.98 5.45 25.09
CA LEU A 179 15.39 5.68 25.35
C LEU A 179 16.07 4.46 25.99
N ARG A 180 15.44 3.84 27.00
CA ARG A 180 15.92 2.59 27.62
C ARG A 180 16.01 1.44 26.58
N GLN A 181 15.02 1.33 25.69
CA GLN A 181 15.06 0.38 24.57
C GLN A 181 16.23 0.67 23.60
N TRP A 182 16.46 1.95 23.26
CA TRP A 182 17.57 2.35 22.39
C TRP A 182 18.95 2.10 23.00
N GLU A 183 19.12 2.31 24.31
CA GLU A 183 20.35 1.98 25.03
C GLU A 183 20.61 0.47 25.02
N ALA A 184 19.59 -0.35 25.27
CA ALA A 184 19.70 -1.82 25.19
C ALA A 184 20.10 -2.29 23.78
N ILE A 185 19.54 -1.70 22.72
CA ILE A 185 19.91 -1.99 21.32
C ILE A 185 21.37 -1.64 21.05
N GLN A 186 21.86 -0.48 21.50
CA GLN A 186 23.27 -0.08 21.32
C GLN A 186 24.22 -1.04 22.04
N GLN A 187 23.98 -1.33 23.33
CA GLN A 187 24.80 -2.26 24.11
C GLN A 187 24.81 -3.68 23.50
N ALA A 188 23.69 -4.14 22.95
CA ALA A 188 23.61 -5.40 22.22
C ALA A 188 24.37 -5.35 20.88
N ALA A 189 24.31 -4.25 20.13
CA ALA A 189 25.01 -4.07 18.87
C ALA A 189 26.54 -4.07 19.01
N GLU A 190 27.08 -3.40 20.04
CA GLU A 190 28.54 -3.34 20.28
C GLU A 190 29.14 -4.70 20.66
N THR A 191 28.42 -5.46 21.48
CA THR A 191 28.91 -6.71 22.09
C THR A 191 28.63 -7.96 21.25
N SER A 192 27.79 -7.87 20.21
CA SER A 192 27.38 -9.04 19.42
C SER A 192 28.12 -9.15 18.08
N VAL A 193 28.13 -10.38 17.55
CA VAL A 193 28.68 -10.68 16.22
C VAL A 193 27.51 -10.82 15.24
N PRO A 194 27.48 -10.07 14.13
CA PRO A 194 26.45 -10.25 13.11
C PRO A 194 26.64 -11.57 12.33
N PRO A 195 25.56 -12.13 11.77
CA PRO A 195 24.19 -11.63 11.80
C PRO A 195 23.43 -11.96 13.10
N VAL A 196 22.65 -11.02 13.64
CA VAL A 196 21.88 -11.23 14.88
C VAL A 196 20.68 -10.29 15.01
N LEU A 197 19.56 -10.79 15.58
CA LEU A 197 18.40 -9.99 15.97
C LEU A 197 18.66 -9.29 17.32
N LEU A 198 18.61 -7.96 17.34
CA LEU A 198 18.85 -7.17 18.55
C LEU A 198 17.55 -6.84 19.29
N ASN A 199 16.51 -6.42 18.57
CA ASN A 199 15.22 -6.04 19.13
C ASN A 199 14.06 -6.49 18.22
N ARG A 200 12.99 -6.98 18.85
CA ARG A 200 11.71 -7.37 18.27
C ARG A 200 10.61 -6.97 19.24
N ASP A 201 9.45 -6.58 18.73
CA ASP A 201 8.25 -6.38 19.54
C ASP A 201 7.69 -7.78 19.92
N GLU A 202 8.20 -8.35 21.02
CA GLU A 202 7.89 -9.73 21.39
C GLU A 202 6.51 -9.91 22.04
N ASP A 203 5.98 -8.89 22.72
CA ASP A 203 4.59 -8.86 23.19
C ASP A 203 3.66 -8.45 22.03
N PHE A 204 2.92 -9.44 21.54
CA PHE A 204 1.99 -9.27 20.41
C PHE A 204 0.79 -8.39 20.79
N ILE A 205 0.34 -8.45 22.04
CA ILE A 205 -0.81 -7.68 22.52
C ILE A 205 -0.48 -6.20 22.56
N HIS A 206 0.66 -5.83 23.14
CA HIS A 206 1.15 -4.45 23.15
C HIS A 206 1.30 -3.91 21.73
N ARG A 207 1.80 -4.70 20.77
CA ARG A 207 1.88 -4.29 19.36
C ARG A 207 0.49 -4.04 18.74
N ILE A 208 -0.47 -4.94 18.93
CA ILE A 208 -1.83 -4.79 18.40
C ILE A 208 -2.52 -3.54 19.00
N LEU A 209 -2.47 -3.37 20.33
CA LEU A 209 -3.05 -2.21 21.01
C LEU A 209 -2.34 -0.90 20.61
N ARG A 210 -1.02 -0.91 20.46
CA ARG A 210 -0.26 0.26 20.01
C ARG A 210 -0.62 0.69 18.59
N ASP A 211 -0.88 -0.25 17.68
CA ASP A 211 -0.94 0.05 16.25
C ASP A 211 -2.36 0.03 15.66
N HIS A 212 -3.36 -0.57 16.33
CA HIS A 212 -4.76 -0.69 15.85
C HIS A 212 -5.83 -0.16 16.82
N MET A 213 -5.48 0.42 17.98
CA MET A 213 -6.44 1.05 18.89
C MET A 213 -6.99 2.36 18.31
N GLY A 214 -8.26 2.35 17.89
CA GLY A 214 -9.00 3.56 17.51
C GLY A 214 -9.79 4.17 18.68
N PRO A 215 -10.35 5.40 18.51
CA PRO A 215 -11.21 6.03 19.51
C PRO A 215 -12.56 5.33 19.68
N ASP A 216 -13.02 4.59 18.66
CA ASP A 216 -14.24 3.78 18.67
C ASP A 216 -14.08 2.41 19.37
N LEU A 217 -12.90 2.09 19.93
CA LEU A 217 -12.64 0.81 20.59
C LEU A 217 -13.47 0.66 21.87
N ALA A 218 -14.45 -0.24 21.83
CA ALA A 218 -15.33 -0.53 22.96
C ALA A 218 -14.91 -1.78 23.74
N ARG A 219 -14.28 -2.77 23.09
CA ARG A 219 -14.00 -4.08 23.70
C ARG A 219 -12.71 -4.73 23.18
N VAL A 220 -11.96 -5.37 24.07
CA VAL A 220 -10.79 -6.21 23.74
C VAL A 220 -11.00 -7.60 24.35
N VAL A 221 -10.90 -8.64 23.53
CA VAL A 221 -11.05 -10.04 23.97
C VAL A 221 -9.76 -10.81 23.68
N VAL A 222 -9.28 -11.57 24.68
CA VAL A 222 -8.02 -12.34 24.63
C VAL A 222 -8.24 -13.83 24.91
N ASP A 223 -7.29 -14.67 24.51
CA ASP A 223 -7.30 -16.13 24.72
C ASP A 223 -6.80 -16.59 26.11
N ASP A 224 -6.19 -15.71 26.91
CA ASP A 224 -5.63 -16.04 28.24
C ASP A 224 -6.11 -15.03 29.32
N PRO A 225 -6.68 -15.47 30.46
CA PRO A 225 -6.92 -14.62 31.62
C PRO A 225 -5.70 -13.82 32.11
N ALA A 226 -4.47 -14.31 31.93
CA ALA A 226 -3.26 -13.55 32.25
C ALA A 226 -2.98 -12.40 31.25
N ALA A 227 -3.46 -12.52 30.00
CA ALA A 227 -3.40 -11.46 29.01
C ALA A 227 -4.32 -10.27 29.36
N VAL A 228 -5.48 -10.50 30.01
CA VAL A 228 -6.38 -9.43 30.48
C VAL A 228 -5.64 -8.42 31.37
N SER A 229 -4.78 -8.92 32.26
CA SER A 229 -3.95 -8.09 33.15
C SER A 229 -2.92 -7.23 32.39
N ARG A 230 -2.33 -7.78 31.31
CA ARG A 230 -1.42 -7.02 30.43
C ARG A 230 -2.16 -5.97 29.61
N VAL A 231 -3.30 -6.31 29.00
CA VAL A 231 -4.16 -5.34 28.29
C VAL A 231 -4.54 -4.18 29.22
N GLY A 232 -5.04 -4.48 30.43
CA GLY A 232 -5.39 -3.45 31.42
C GLY A 232 -4.19 -2.58 31.84
N SER A 233 -3.01 -3.20 32.01
CA SER A 233 -1.76 -2.48 32.33
C SER A 233 -1.28 -1.59 31.18
N PHE A 234 -1.42 -2.03 29.93
CA PHE A 234 -1.07 -1.26 28.75
C PHE A 234 -2.04 -0.09 28.51
N LEU A 235 -3.35 -0.33 28.64
CA LEU A 235 -4.39 0.69 28.47
C LEU A 235 -4.29 1.77 29.56
N GLY A 236 -4.09 1.39 30.81
CA GLY A 236 -4.02 2.29 31.96
C GLY A 236 -5.37 2.91 32.33
N SER A 237 -5.37 3.77 33.36
CA SER A 237 -6.60 4.37 33.93
C SER A 237 -7.40 5.25 32.95
N GLU A 238 -6.73 5.87 31.98
CA GLU A 238 -7.32 6.78 30.99
C GLU A 238 -8.38 6.09 30.11
N HIS A 239 -8.26 4.79 29.87
CA HIS A 239 -9.06 4.05 28.88
C HIS A 239 -10.17 3.20 29.53
N GLY A 240 -10.67 3.61 30.71
CA GLY A 240 -11.66 2.88 31.51
C GLY A 240 -13.03 2.64 30.87
N ASN A 241 -13.27 3.12 29.65
CA ASN A 241 -14.45 2.79 28.84
C ASN A 241 -14.28 1.50 28.01
N VAL A 242 -13.06 0.99 27.85
CA VAL A 242 -12.77 -0.24 27.08
C VAL A 242 -13.01 -1.46 27.96
N VAL A 243 -13.95 -2.32 27.55
CA VAL A 243 -14.21 -3.60 28.22
C VAL A 243 -13.13 -4.61 27.84
N VAL A 244 -12.45 -5.22 28.82
CA VAL A 244 -11.39 -6.21 28.61
C VAL A 244 -11.77 -7.54 29.23
N GLU A 245 -11.82 -8.60 28.42
CA GLU A 245 -12.34 -9.91 28.82
C GLU A 245 -11.47 -11.06 28.28
N SER A 246 -11.36 -12.16 29.04
CA SER A 246 -10.86 -13.44 28.53
C SER A 246 -11.98 -14.25 27.92
N HIS A 247 -11.64 -15.09 26.94
CA HIS A 247 -12.56 -15.99 26.29
C HIS A 247 -12.54 -17.37 26.97
N ASP A 248 -13.42 -17.54 27.95
CA ASP A 248 -13.47 -18.72 28.82
C ASP A 248 -14.38 -19.86 28.29
N GLU A 249 -14.92 -19.75 27.06
CA GLU A 249 -15.80 -20.77 26.48
C GLU A 249 -15.07 -22.00 25.93
N SER A 250 -15.78 -23.13 25.84
CA SER A 250 -15.27 -24.38 25.24
C SER A 250 -15.06 -24.33 23.71
N THR A 251 -15.53 -23.27 23.05
CA THR A 251 -15.37 -23.06 21.60
C THR A 251 -14.10 -22.23 21.35
N GLU A 252 -13.26 -22.59 20.40
CA GLU A 252 -12.06 -21.81 20.04
C GLU A 252 -12.40 -20.32 19.77
N LEU A 253 -11.60 -19.40 20.30
CA LEU A 253 -11.80 -17.95 20.16
C LEU A 253 -12.06 -17.51 18.70
N LEU A 254 -11.25 -18.03 17.76
CA LEU A 254 -11.36 -17.71 16.33
C LEU A 254 -12.60 -18.32 15.66
N GLU A 255 -13.24 -19.32 16.27
CA GLU A 255 -14.51 -19.88 15.78
C GLU A 255 -15.72 -19.15 16.39
N HIS A 256 -15.69 -18.85 17.69
CA HIS A 256 -16.76 -18.09 18.37
C HIS A 256 -16.97 -16.72 17.69
N TYR A 257 -15.89 -15.96 17.48
CA TYR A 257 -15.95 -14.67 16.79
C TYR A 257 -15.98 -14.78 15.25
N LYS A 258 -16.27 -15.98 14.70
CA LYS A 258 -16.45 -16.24 13.26
C LYS A 258 -15.20 -15.90 12.39
N ILE A 259 -14.05 -15.67 12.99
CA ILE A 259 -12.80 -15.26 12.32
C ILE A 259 -12.33 -16.32 11.33
N ASN A 260 -12.39 -17.60 11.71
CA ASN A 260 -12.09 -18.73 10.81
C ASN A 260 -13.05 -18.82 9.61
N ALA A 261 -14.31 -18.38 9.75
CA ALA A 261 -15.25 -18.28 8.64
C ALA A 261 -14.90 -17.10 7.73
N ALA A 262 -14.63 -15.92 8.32
CA ALA A 262 -14.20 -14.74 7.59
C ALA A 262 -12.92 -14.99 6.77
N ILE A 263 -11.92 -15.72 7.30
CA ILE A 263 -10.73 -16.16 6.55
C ILE A 263 -11.13 -17.05 5.37
N ARG A 264 -11.98 -18.06 5.59
CA ARG A 264 -12.42 -19.00 4.55
C ARG A 264 -13.18 -18.29 3.42
N ASP A 265 -14.01 -17.32 3.76
CA ASP A 265 -14.79 -16.55 2.79
C ASP A 265 -13.94 -15.50 2.06
N ALA A 266 -12.98 -14.87 2.75
CA ALA A 266 -12.02 -13.94 2.14
C ALA A 266 -10.95 -14.64 1.25
N LEU A 267 -10.89 -15.96 1.23
CA LEU A 267 -10.13 -16.76 0.24
C LEU A 267 -10.93 -17.05 -1.05
N ARG A 268 -12.26 -16.83 -1.07
CA ARG A 268 -13.11 -17.02 -2.26
C ARG A 268 -13.03 -15.79 -3.18
N PRO A 269 -13.02 -15.92 -4.52
CA PRO A 269 -13.07 -14.76 -5.41
C PRO A 269 -14.36 -13.95 -5.24
N ARG A 270 -15.51 -14.62 -5.17
CA ARG A 270 -16.83 -14.00 -4.97
C ARG A 270 -17.03 -13.53 -3.52
N VAL A 271 -17.60 -12.33 -3.38
CA VAL A 271 -18.09 -11.71 -2.16
C VAL A 271 -19.53 -11.28 -2.40
N ASP A 272 -20.49 -11.79 -1.64
CA ASP A 272 -21.89 -11.37 -1.74
C ASP A 272 -22.14 -10.04 -1.02
N LEU A 273 -22.93 -9.16 -1.63
CA LEU A 273 -23.32 -7.88 -1.06
C LEU A 273 -24.67 -7.99 -0.31
N PRO A 274 -24.91 -7.22 0.77
CA PRO A 274 -26.13 -7.32 1.59
C PRO A 274 -27.46 -7.23 0.83
N SER A 275 -27.51 -6.56 -0.31
CA SER A 275 -28.71 -6.45 -1.16
C SER A 275 -28.90 -7.57 -2.20
N GLY A 276 -27.96 -8.52 -2.35
CA GLY A 276 -28.05 -9.61 -3.32
C GLY A 276 -27.31 -9.37 -4.66
N GLY A 277 -26.59 -8.25 -4.76
CA GLY A 277 -25.46 -8.13 -5.69
C GLY A 277 -24.25 -8.94 -5.21
N TYR A 278 -23.17 -8.95 -5.98
CA TYR A 278 -21.90 -9.55 -5.58
C TYR A 278 -20.72 -8.89 -6.28
N VAL A 279 -19.54 -9.06 -5.71
CA VAL A 279 -18.25 -8.62 -6.27
C VAL A 279 -17.37 -9.83 -6.49
N ILE A 280 -16.65 -9.90 -7.61
CA ILE A 280 -15.63 -10.92 -7.88
C ILE A 280 -14.26 -10.26 -7.78
N ILE A 281 -13.34 -10.83 -7.01
CA ILE A 281 -11.98 -10.32 -6.76
C ILE A 281 -10.97 -11.37 -7.25
N GLU A 282 -10.22 -11.06 -8.31
CA GLU A 282 -9.24 -11.96 -8.92
C GLU A 282 -7.83 -11.35 -8.97
N PRO A 283 -6.85 -11.92 -8.24
CA PRO A 283 -5.46 -11.50 -8.32
C PRO A 283 -4.76 -12.11 -9.54
N THR A 284 -4.13 -11.26 -10.36
CA THR A 284 -3.21 -11.68 -11.45
C THR A 284 -1.75 -11.55 -11.00
N GLU A 285 -0.79 -11.83 -11.89
CA GLU A 285 0.64 -11.62 -11.60
C GLU A 285 1.00 -10.14 -11.32
N ALA A 286 0.37 -9.20 -12.02
CA ALA A 286 0.76 -7.79 -12.02
C ALA A 286 -0.23 -6.86 -11.27
N LEU A 287 -1.52 -7.19 -11.28
CA LEU A 287 -2.61 -6.36 -10.75
C LEU A 287 -3.77 -7.21 -10.21
N THR A 288 -4.67 -6.62 -9.43
CA THR A 288 -5.92 -7.27 -9.01
C THR A 288 -7.09 -6.69 -9.80
N VAL A 289 -7.91 -7.55 -10.40
CA VAL A 289 -9.17 -7.17 -11.05
C VAL A 289 -10.31 -7.37 -10.07
N ILE A 290 -11.26 -6.45 -10.08
CA ILE A 290 -12.48 -6.49 -9.26
C ILE A 290 -13.68 -6.19 -10.17
N ASP A 291 -14.68 -7.07 -10.20
CA ASP A 291 -15.89 -6.98 -11.04
C ASP A 291 -17.15 -6.88 -10.17
N VAL A 292 -18.06 -5.94 -10.47
CA VAL A 292 -19.24 -5.62 -9.66
C VAL A 292 -20.54 -5.98 -10.38
N ASN A 293 -21.36 -6.82 -9.75
CA ASN A 293 -22.60 -7.36 -10.32
C ASN A 293 -23.82 -7.04 -9.43
N SER A 294 -24.95 -6.66 -10.04
CA SER A 294 -26.22 -6.42 -9.34
C SER A 294 -26.97 -7.71 -8.93
N GLY A 295 -26.62 -8.86 -9.51
CA GLY A 295 -27.15 -10.16 -9.09
C GLY A 295 -28.67 -10.26 -9.17
N SER A 296 -29.33 -10.49 -8.03
CA SER A 296 -30.80 -10.56 -7.93
C SER A 296 -31.46 -9.26 -7.47
N PHE A 297 -30.68 -8.19 -7.24
CA PHE A 297 -31.14 -6.98 -6.59
C PHE A 297 -32.07 -6.12 -7.48
N THR A 298 -33.29 -5.89 -7.01
CA THR A 298 -34.36 -5.20 -7.75
C THR A 298 -35.22 -4.33 -6.81
N ARG A 299 -34.59 -3.49 -5.97
CA ARG A 299 -35.30 -2.66 -4.97
C ARG A 299 -36.20 -1.56 -5.54
N SER A 300 -35.81 -0.99 -6.68
CA SER A 300 -36.38 0.25 -7.23
C SER A 300 -36.93 0.05 -8.64
N ALA A 301 -38.03 0.73 -8.94
CA ALA A 301 -38.58 0.78 -10.30
C ALA A 301 -37.69 1.58 -11.28
N ASN A 302 -36.75 2.38 -10.76
CA ASN A 302 -35.73 3.07 -11.54
C ASN A 302 -34.43 2.24 -11.55
N ALA A 303 -33.99 1.82 -12.73
CA ALA A 303 -32.74 1.07 -12.90
C ALA A 303 -31.50 1.88 -12.50
N ARG A 304 -31.47 3.18 -12.80
CA ARG A 304 -30.33 4.07 -12.50
C ARG A 304 -30.02 4.15 -11.01
N GLU A 305 -31.07 4.30 -10.19
CA GLU A 305 -30.95 4.30 -8.72
C GLU A 305 -30.42 2.96 -8.21
N THR A 306 -30.90 1.84 -8.78
CA THR A 306 -30.42 0.49 -8.45
C THR A 306 -28.92 0.34 -8.72
N VAL A 307 -28.45 0.84 -9.88
CA VAL A 307 -27.04 0.78 -10.28
C VAL A 307 -26.14 1.62 -9.36
N LEU A 308 -26.43 2.91 -9.20
CA LEU A 308 -25.64 3.80 -8.32
C LEU A 308 -25.58 3.26 -6.89
N TRP A 309 -26.72 2.79 -6.36
CA TRP A 309 -26.79 2.23 -5.01
C TRP A 309 -25.96 0.94 -4.89
N THR A 310 -25.99 0.06 -5.89
CA THR A 310 -25.18 -1.17 -5.93
C THR A 310 -23.68 -0.85 -5.99
N ASN A 311 -23.28 0.10 -6.84
CA ASN A 311 -21.89 0.52 -6.97
C ASN A 311 -21.36 1.14 -5.67
N VAL A 312 -22.17 1.93 -4.95
CA VAL A 312 -21.79 2.50 -3.64
C VAL A 312 -21.69 1.42 -2.56
N GLU A 313 -22.60 0.44 -2.51
CA GLU A 313 -22.49 -0.72 -1.61
C GLU A 313 -21.22 -1.53 -1.92
N ALA A 314 -20.94 -1.78 -3.20
CA ALA A 314 -19.74 -2.47 -3.66
C ALA A 314 -18.46 -1.71 -3.29
N ALA A 315 -18.41 -0.38 -3.46
CA ALA A 315 -17.25 0.45 -3.11
C ALA A 315 -16.90 0.34 -1.61
N ILE A 316 -17.90 0.31 -0.73
CA ILE A 316 -17.71 0.13 0.71
C ILE A 316 -17.17 -1.27 1.01
N GLU A 317 -17.77 -2.32 0.45
CA GLU A 317 -17.30 -3.70 0.66
C GLU A 317 -15.91 -3.92 0.05
N ILE A 318 -15.58 -3.33 -1.10
CA ILE A 318 -14.25 -3.39 -1.72
C ILE A 318 -13.21 -2.73 -0.82
N ALA A 319 -13.44 -1.52 -0.32
CA ALA A 319 -12.54 -0.85 0.62
C ALA A 319 -12.27 -1.70 1.88
N ARG A 320 -13.30 -2.43 2.33
CA ARG A 320 -13.23 -3.40 3.44
C ARG A 320 -12.41 -4.65 3.08
N GLN A 321 -12.66 -5.25 1.92
CA GLN A 321 -11.97 -6.43 1.42
C GLN A 321 -10.49 -6.17 1.10
N LEU A 322 -10.12 -4.96 0.63
CA LEU A 322 -8.73 -4.57 0.41
C LEU A 322 -7.90 -4.59 1.70
N LYS A 323 -8.50 -4.17 2.83
CA LYS A 323 -7.91 -4.31 4.17
C LYS A 323 -7.88 -5.79 4.59
N LEU A 324 -9.03 -6.45 4.64
CA LEU A 324 -9.19 -7.84 5.11
C LEU A 324 -8.28 -8.85 4.39
N ARG A 325 -8.11 -8.71 3.07
CA ARG A 325 -7.26 -9.59 2.24
C ARG A 325 -5.80 -9.13 2.14
N ASN A 326 -5.49 -7.93 2.66
CA ASN A 326 -4.25 -7.18 2.46
C ASN A 326 -3.79 -7.11 0.98
N ILE A 327 -4.72 -6.81 0.07
CA ILE A 327 -4.44 -6.65 -1.36
C ILE A 327 -3.62 -5.36 -1.57
N GLY A 328 -2.63 -5.37 -2.47
CA GLY A 328 -1.81 -4.20 -2.73
C GLY A 328 -0.96 -4.34 -3.99
N GLY A 329 -0.66 -3.20 -4.62
CA GLY A 329 -0.20 -3.11 -6.00
C GLY A 329 -1.13 -2.19 -6.80
N VAL A 330 -1.28 -2.48 -8.09
CA VAL A 330 -2.32 -1.90 -8.95
C VAL A 330 -3.61 -2.71 -8.79
N ILE A 331 -4.72 -2.03 -8.67
CA ILE A 331 -6.07 -2.59 -8.55
C ILE A 331 -6.93 -1.89 -9.61
N ILE A 332 -7.69 -2.66 -10.38
CA ILE A 332 -8.64 -2.18 -11.38
C ILE A 332 -10.02 -2.65 -10.95
N ILE A 333 -11.00 -1.75 -10.91
CA ILE A 333 -12.37 -2.05 -10.51
C ILE A 333 -13.30 -1.72 -11.67
N ASP A 334 -13.99 -2.74 -12.15
CA ASP A 334 -15.08 -2.65 -13.12
C ASP A 334 -16.39 -2.47 -12.34
N PHE A 335 -16.97 -1.27 -12.44
CA PHE A 335 -18.24 -0.91 -11.81
C PHE A 335 -19.35 -0.91 -12.86
N ILE A 336 -20.57 -1.27 -12.45
CA ILE A 336 -21.73 -1.34 -13.36
C ILE A 336 -21.93 0.02 -14.05
N ASP A 337 -22.06 0.02 -15.38
CA ASP A 337 -22.17 1.21 -16.23
C ASP A 337 -23.10 2.30 -15.68
N MET A 338 -22.62 3.54 -15.63
CA MET A 338 -23.39 4.71 -15.20
C MET A 338 -23.31 5.82 -16.25
N ASP A 339 -24.42 6.07 -16.95
CA ASP A 339 -24.53 7.14 -17.97
C ASP A 339 -24.27 8.55 -17.41
N SER A 340 -24.58 8.77 -16.13
CA SER A 340 -24.51 10.10 -15.52
C SER A 340 -23.17 10.35 -14.83
N ARG A 341 -22.43 11.34 -15.33
CA ARG A 341 -21.18 11.83 -14.72
C ARG A 341 -21.34 12.20 -13.24
N ARG A 342 -22.52 12.69 -12.82
CA ARG A 342 -22.83 12.98 -11.42
C ARG A 342 -22.81 11.71 -10.55
N ASP A 343 -23.33 10.60 -11.06
CA ASP A 343 -23.39 9.33 -10.34
C ASP A 343 -21.99 8.70 -10.25
N GLN A 344 -21.21 8.79 -11.32
CA GLN A 344 -19.78 8.43 -11.35
C GLN A 344 -18.98 9.21 -10.30
N LEU A 345 -19.19 10.52 -10.18
CA LEU A 345 -18.52 11.36 -9.19
C LEU A 345 -18.95 11.02 -7.76
N GLN A 346 -20.25 10.82 -7.53
CA GLN A 346 -20.78 10.40 -6.24
C GLN A 346 -20.21 9.03 -5.81
N LEU A 347 -20.00 8.09 -6.74
CA LEU A 347 -19.32 6.83 -6.47
C LEU A 347 -17.86 7.06 -6.04
N LEU A 348 -17.09 7.86 -6.78
CA LEU A 348 -15.69 8.18 -6.44
C LEU A 348 -15.57 8.88 -5.08
N GLU A 349 -16.56 9.69 -4.71
CA GLU A 349 -16.65 10.38 -3.42
C GLU A 349 -16.93 9.42 -2.25
N HIS A 350 -17.91 8.53 -2.40
CA HIS A 350 -18.16 7.46 -1.42
C HIS A 350 -16.97 6.50 -1.30
N PHE A 351 -16.32 6.14 -2.41
CA PHE A 351 -15.17 5.23 -2.40
C PHE A 351 -13.92 5.89 -1.78
N THR A 352 -13.68 7.17 -2.05
CA THR A 352 -12.66 7.99 -1.35
C THR A 352 -12.91 7.98 0.16
N THR A 353 -14.16 8.19 0.57
CA THR A 353 -14.52 8.22 2.00
C THR A 353 -14.34 6.84 2.65
N ALA A 354 -14.79 5.76 2.00
CA ALA A 354 -14.64 4.39 2.51
C ALA A 354 -13.18 3.91 2.61
N THR A 355 -12.27 4.50 1.81
CA THR A 355 -10.83 4.16 1.81
C THR A 355 -9.97 5.08 2.69
N ARG A 356 -10.57 6.12 3.31
CA ARG A 356 -9.88 7.19 4.05
C ARG A 356 -8.99 6.73 5.20
N ASP A 357 -9.44 5.74 5.97
CA ASP A 357 -8.76 5.28 7.18
C ASP A 357 -7.74 4.16 6.95
N ASP A 358 -7.64 3.65 5.73
CA ASP A 358 -6.74 2.55 5.37
C ASP A 358 -5.26 2.93 5.53
N SER A 359 -4.58 2.21 6.43
CA SER A 359 -3.17 2.38 6.77
C SER A 359 -2.23 2.23 5.55
N ALA A 360 -2.66 1.49 4.51
CA ALA A 360 -1.94 1.34 3.25
C ALA A 360 -1.93 2.60 2.37
N ARG A 361 -2.74 3.61 2.68
CA ARG A 361 -2.91 4.85 1.89
C ARG A 361 -3.21 4.54 0.41
N PRO A 362 -4.36 3.91 0.12
CA PRO A 362 -4.90 3.82 -1.24
C PRO A 362 -4.92 5.21 -1.91
N GLN A 363 -4.66 5.22 -3.21
CA GLN A 363 -4.72 6.41 -4.06
C GLN A 363 -5.49 6.04 -5.33
N ILE A 364 -6.74 6.49 -5.42
CA ILE A 364 -7.56 6.42 -6.64
C ILE A 364 -6.91 7.34 -7.66
N ALA A 365 -6.58 6.82 -8.84
CA ALA A 365 -5.87 7.56 -9.88
C ALA A 365 -6.85 8.28 -10.82
N GLN A 366 -7.81 7.52 -11.38
CA GLN A 366 -8.81 8.02 -12.32
C GLN A 366 -9.97 7.03 -12.48
N LEU A 367 -11.08 7.53 -13.04
CA LEU A 367 -12.07 6.74 -13.76
C LEU A 367 -11.71 6.83 -15.25
N THR A 368 -11.55 5.68 -15.91
CA THR A 368 -11.18 5.61 -17.33
C THR A 368 -12.38 5.84 -18.25
N GLU A 369 -12.12 6.11 -19.54
CA GLU A 369 -13.16 6.18 -20.59
C GLU A 369 -13.91 4.85 -20.79
N LEU A 370 -13.40 3.74 -20.24
CA LEU A 370 -13.99 2.40 -20.27
C LEU A 370 -14.78 2.06 -18.99
N GLY A 371 -15.07 3.03 -18.12
CA GLY A 371 -15.80 2.80 -16.85
C GLY A 371 -14.96 2.20 -15.70
N LEU A 372 -13.75 1.72 -15.99
CA LEU A 372 -12.86 1.13 -15.00
C LEU A 372 -12.27 2.20 -14.06
N VAL A 373 -12.29 1.96 -12.75
CA VAL A 373 -11.60 2.77 -11.74
C VAL A 373 -10.21 2.21 -11.46
N GLU A 374 -9.19 3.05 -11.63
CA GLU A 374 -7.80 2.71 -11.35
C GLU A 374 -7.41 3.11 -9.93
N LEU A 375 -6.84 2.17 -9.18
CA LEU A 375 -6.45 2.33 -7.78
C LEU A 375 -5.03 1.79 -7.54
N THR A 376 -4.24 2.50 -6.74
CA THR A 376 -2.96 1.97 -6.22
C THR A 376 -3.01 1.89 -4.70
N ARG A 377 -2.66 0.73 -4.12
CA ARG A 377 -2.62 0.50 -2.66
C ARG A 377 -1.26 -0.03 -2.24
N LYS A 378 -0.64 0.53 -1.19
CA LYS A 378 0.72 0.12 -0.79
C LYS A 378 0.66 -1.21 -0.06
N ARG A 379 1.30 -2.24 -0.63
CA ARG A 379 1.44 -3.55 0.02
C ARG A 379 2.17 -3.43 1.36
N GLN A 380 1.49 -3.76 2.45
CA GLN A 380 1.98 -3.66 3.83
C GLN A 380 2.58 -4.96 4.38
N GLY A 381 2.44 -6.09 3.69
CA GLY A 381 3.01 -7.37 4.14
C GLY A 381 2.67 -8.51 3.19
N GLN A 382 2.49 -9.70 3.75
CA GLN A 382 1.90 -10.83 3.04
C GLN A 382 0.38 -10.64 2.86
N ASN A 383 -0.18 -11.22 1.80
CA ASN A 383 -1.63 -11.21 1.54
C ASN A 383 -2.31 -12.45 2.15
N ILE A 384 -3.65 -12.45 2.16
CA ILE A 384 -4.42 -13.55 2.78
C ILE A 384 -4.17 -14.92 2.13
N TYR A 385 -3.85 -14.97 0.83
CA TYR A 385 -3.55 -16.19 0.09
C TYR A 385 -2.16 -16.74 0.43
N GLU A 386 -1.19 -15.88 0.71
CA GLU A 386 0.16 -16.27 1.17
C GLU A 386 0.15 -16.76 2.62
N LEU A 387 -0.75 -16.23 3.46
CA LEU A 387 -0.88 -16.58 4.88
C LEU A 387 -1.71 -17.85 5.11
N PHE A 388 -2.86 -17.97 4.42
CA PHE A 388 -3.89 -18.98 4.71
C PHE A 388 -4.26 -19.86 3.53
N ALA A 389 -3.46 -19.92 2.47
CA ALA A 389 -3.67 -20.84 1.37
C ALA A 389 -2.39 -21.53 0.86
N ARG A 390 -2.60 -22.70 0.24
CA ARG A 390 -1.58 -23.45 -0.51
C ARG A 390 -2.05 -23.62 -1.95
N ALA A 391 -1.12 -23.69 -2.90
CA ALA A 391 -1.44 -24.04 -4.28
C ALA A 391 -2.10 -25.42 -4.34
N CYS A 392 -3.23 -25.55 -5.03
CA CYS A 392 -3.97 -26.81 -5.11
C CYS A 392 -3.16 -27.84 -5.95
N PRO A 393 -2.83 -29.02 -5.37
CA PRO A 393 -1.99 -30.01 -6.04
C PRO A 393 -2.71 -30.67 -7.24
N SER A 394 -4.04 -30.68 -7.25
CA SER A 394 -4.84 -31.34 -8.30
C SER A 394 -4.98 -30.51 -9.58
N CYS A 395 -4.85 -29.19 -9.51
CA CYS A 395 -4.99 -28.28 -10.66
C CYS A 395 -3.74 -27.42 -10.92
N GLY A 396 -2.56 -27.87 -10.45
CA GLY A 396 -1.29 -27.20 -10.72
C GLY A 396 -1.16 -25.77 -10.18
N GLY A 397 -1.97 -25.41 -9.17
CA GLY A 397 -2.01 -24.05 -8.63
C GLY A 397 -3.04 -23.10 -9.25
N LEU A 398 -3.89 -23.53 -10.20
CA LEU A 398 -5.03 -22.76 -10.73
C LEU A 398 -6.10 -22.41 -9.65
N GLY A 399 -5.96 -22.93 -8.45
CA GLY A 399 -6.82 -22.65 -7.30
C GLY A 399 -6.11 -22.96 -6.00
N HIS A 400 -6.77 -22.65 -4.89
CA HIS A 400 -6.18 -22.66 -3.56
C HIS A 400 -6.85 -23.66 -2.62
N VAL A 401 -6.06 -24.30 -1.77
CA VAL A 401 -6.53 -25.06 -0.60
C VAL A 401 -6.32 -24.18 0.63
N ALA A 402 -7.40 -23.88 1.36
CA ALA A 402 -7.35 -23.10 2.58
C ALA A 402 -6.60 -23.85 3.71
N VAL A 403 -5.89 -23.09 4.54
CA VAL A 403 -5.22 -23.55 5.76
C VAL A 403 -5.76 -22.72 6.90
N LEU A 404 -6.43 -23.36 7.86
CA LEU A 404 -7.11 -22.66 8.95
C LEU A 404 -6.33 -22.76 10.28
N PRO A 405 -6.18 -21.64 11.02
CA PRO A 405 -5.58 -21.65 12.35
C PRO A 405 -6.23 -22.65 13.30
N GLY A 406 -5.44 -23.25 14.19
CA GLY A 406 -5.87 -24.23 15.19
C GLY A 406 -6.22 -25.63 14.63
N LYS A 407 -6.79 -25.71 13.42
CA LYS A 407 -7.48 -26.91 12.92
C LYS A 407 -6.62 -27.83 12.06
N ASP A 408 -5.67 -27.29 11.30
CA ASP A 408 -4.81 -28.07 10.41
C ASP A 408 -3.62 -28.71 11.15
N LEU A 409 -3.90 -29.76 11.92
CA LEU A 409 -2.91 -30.59 12.66
C LEU A 409 -1.81 -31.22 11.78
N SER A 410 -1.88 -31.07 10.45
CA SER A 410 -0.94 -31.65 9.48
C SER A 410 0.38 -30.88 9.32
N SER A 411 0.49 -29.66 9.86
CA SER A 411 1.76 -28.98 10.05
C SER A 411 1.63 -27.97 11.19
N PRO A 412 2.47 -28.03 12.24
CA PRO A 412 2.48 -26.98 13.24
C PRO A 412 3.08 -25.74 12.60
N MET A 413 2.26 -24.72 12.35
CA MET A 413 2.70 -23.43 11.77
C MET A 413 3.71 -22.68 12.66
N ALA A 414 3.90 -23.14 13.90
CA ALA A 414 4.93 -22.69 14.85
C ALA A 414 6.21 -23.58 14.88
N ALA A 415 6.31 -24.65 14.08
CA ALA A 415 7.40 -25.63 14.12
C ALA A 415 8.32 -25.64 12.90
N GLU A 416 8.18 -24.70 11.96
CA GLU A 416 9.41 -24.13 11.40
C GLU A 416 10.07 -23.33 12.52
N THR A 417 11.19 -23.86 13.04
CA THR A 417 11.97 -23.24 14.12
C THR A 417 12.59 -21.93 13.64
N GLY A 418 11.84 -20.84 13.76
CA GLY A 418 12.20 -19.52 13.20
C GLY A 418 11.82 -18.32 14.07
N LEU A 419 11.24 -18.55 15.26
CA LEU A 419 11.05 -17.51 16.28
C LEU A 419 12.38 -17.18 16.97
N VAL A 420 13.26 -16.49 16.24
CA VAL A 420 14.46 -15.86 16.81
C VAL A 420 14.01 -14.91 17.93
N ARG A 421 14.45 -15.17 19.17
CA ARG A 421 14.31 -14.22 20.30
C ARG A 421 15.32 -13.09 20.18
N SER A 422 14.98 -11.90 20.65
CA SER A 422 15.89 -10.76 20.61
C SER A 422 17.02 -10.90 21.65
N VAL A 423 18.23 -10.47 21.29
CA VAL A 423 19.36 -10.47 22.24
C VAL A 423 19.17 -9.44 23.37
N ALA A 424 18.37 -8.39 23.16
CA ALA A 424 17.97 -7.49 24.24
C ALA A 424 17.10 -8.23 25.28
N SER A 425 16.05 -8.93 24.85
CA SER A 425 15.16 -9.71 25.72
C SER A 425 15.94 -10.76 26.53
N ALA A 426 16.80 -11.54 25.85
CA ALA A 426 17.59 -12.59 26.48
C ALA A 426 18.59 -12.10 27.55
N ARG A 427 18.91 -10.80 27.59
CA ARG A 427 19.76 -10.19 28.62
C ARG A 427 18.98 -9.68 29.83
N SER A 428 17.66 -9.54 29.73
CA SER A 428 16.82 -9.08 30.84
C SER A 428 16.58 -10.15 31.91
N GLU A 429 16.93 -11.42 31.65
CA GLU A 429 16.60 -12.57 32.51
C GLU A 429 17.80 -13.21 33.24
N VAL A 430 19.05 -12.79 33.01
CA VAL A 430 20.24 -13.54 33.50
C VAL A 430 21.20 -12.69 34.33
N VAL A 431 21.33 -13.05 35.62
CA VAL A 431 22.36 -12.54 36.54
C VAL A 431 23.28 -13.68 37.00
N SER A 432 24.59 -13.42 36.91
CA SER A 432 25.73 -14.18 37.43
C SER A 432 26.17 -15.48 36.72
N PRO A 433 27.49 -15.83 36.75
CA PRO A 433 28.12 -16.73 35.75
C PRO A 433 28.86 -17.95 36.34
N GLY A 434 29.36 -18.84 35.47
CA GLY A 434 30.17 -20.00 35.85
C GLY A 434 31.09 -20.57 34.76
N ASP A 435 32.32 -20.03 34.69
CA ASP A 435 33.61 -20.57 34.23
C ASP A 435 33.81 -21.60 33.07
N THR A 436 35.03 -21.51 32.49
CA THR A 436 35.75 -22.46 31.60
C THR A 436 35.30 -22.57 30.12
N ALA A 437 36.18 -22.88 29.16
CA ALA A 437 37.64 -22.65 29.07
C ALA A 437 38.08 -22.65 27.58
N ALA A 438 39.24 -22.05 27.29
CA ALA A 438 39.76 -21.90 25.93
C ALA A 438 40.36 -23.19 25.33
N ASN A 439 40.43 -23.25 23.99
CA ASN A 439 41.54 -23.92 23.31
C ASN A 439 41.94 -23.20 22.00
N ASN A 440 43.13 -23.51 21.47
CA ASN A 440 43.89 -22.65 20.56
C ASN A 440 44.38 -23.46 19.33
N GLY A 441 44.27 -22.90 18.12
CA GLY A 441 44.63 -23.55 16.85
C GLY A 441 45.39 -22.62 15.91
N ARG A 442 46.49 -23.07 15.29
CA ARG A 442 47.51 -22.15 14.74
C ARG A 442 48.26 -22.72 13.53
N ARG A 443 48.56 -21.86 12.53
CA ARG A 443 49.48 -22.07 11.37
C ARG A 443 48.85 -22.93 10.22
N ARG A 444 49.37 -22.94 8.97
CA ARG A 444 50.69 -22.48 8.47
C ARG A 444 50.70 -21.98 7.00
N ARG A 445 51.60 -21.01 6.78
CA ARG A 445 52.02 -20.26 5.57
C ARG A 445 52.52 -21.10 4.36
N GLY A 446 52.20 -20.64 3.14
CA GLY A 446 52.90 -20.93 1.87
C GLY A 446 52.12 -20.37 0.65
N GLY A 447 52.71 -19.96 -0.48
CA GLY A 447 54.13 -19.70 -0.79
C GLY A 447 54.58 -20.19 -2.17
N GLY A 448 54.40 -19.40 -3.25
CA GLY A 448 54.88 -19.76 -4.60
C GLY A 448 54.82 -18.61 -5.63
N ARG A 449 55.74 -18.63 -6.61
CA ARG A 449 55.81 -17.71 -7.78
C ARG A 449 55.76 -18.54 -9.08
N GLY A 450 55.17 -18.00 -10.14
CA GLY A 450 55.19 -18.54 -11.51
C GLY A 450 55.05 -17.42 -12.55
N ARG A 451 55.55 -17.64 -13.77
CA ARG A 451 55.69 -16.67 -14.89
C ARG A 451 55.76 -17.49 -16.19
N THR A 452 55.07 -17.16 -17.29
CA THR A 452 55.57 -16.46 -18.52
C THR A 452 54.43 -16.43 -19.59
N ILE A 453 54.21 -15.35 -20.39
CA ILE A 453 54.53 -15.15 -21.86
C ILE A 453 53.75 -16.10 -22.81
N SER A 454 53.21 -15.77 -24.01
CA SER A 454 53.28 -14.65 -25.01
C SER A 454 51.86 -14.20 -25.48
N GLU A 455 51.58 -13.03 -26.08
CA GLU A 455 51.86 -12.50 -27.46
C GLU A 455 51.46 -13.44 -28.62
N GLY A 456 50.79 -13.02 -29.72
CA GLY A 456 50.19 -11.72 -30.10
C GLY A 456 48.77 -11.91 -30.73
N GLU A 457 48.28 -11.27 -31.80
CA GLU A 457 48.75 -10.22 -32.76
C GLU A 457 47.51 -9.48 -33.38
N SER A 458 47.65 -8.71 -34.49
CA SER A 458 46.57 -8.07 -35.31
C SER A 458 47.11 -7.79 -36.74
N PRO A 459 46.30 -7.56 -37.83
CA PRO A 459 45.85 -6.19 -38.18
C PRO A 459 44.63 -5.98 -39.17
N LEU A 460 44.02 -4.76 -39.14
CA LEU A 460 43.36 -4.01 -40.27
C LEU A 460 42.16 -4.73 -41.01
N VAL A 461 41.46 -4.29 -42.09
CA VAL A 461 41.37 -3.12 -43.04
C VAL A 461 39.94 -3.16 -43.69
N GLU A 462 39.22 -2.14 -44.23
CA GLU A 462 39.22 -0.66 -44.14
C GLU A 462 37.84 -0.04 -44.61
N LEU A 463 37.68 1.26 -44.35
CA LEU A 463 36.81 2.36 -44.89
C LEU A 463 35.59 2.19 -45.86
N THR A 464 34.54 3.00 -45.55
CA THR A 464 33.66 3.94 -46.33
C THR A 464 33.76 4.04 -47.88
N PRO A 465 32.80 4.63 -48.65
CA PRO A 465 31.76 5.63 -48.30
C PRO A 465 30.34 5.23 -48.83
N GLU A 466 29.29 6.03 -49.19
CA GLU A 466 29.02 7.46 -49.51
C GLU A 466 27.66 7.96 -48.92
N SER A 467 27.05 9.05 -49.44
CA SER A 467 25.83 9.70 -48.91
C SER A 467 24.98 10.41 -49.97
N GLU A 468 23.64 10.43 -49.84
CA GLU A 468 22.76 11.43 -50.48
C GLU A 468 21.43 11.59 -49.71
N ALA A 469 20.70 12.71 -49.93
CA ALA A 469 19.53 13.10 -49.12
C ALA A 469 18.46 13.84 -49.94
N PRO A 470 17.20 13.91 -49.45
CA PRO A 470 16.27 14.98 -49.84
C PRO A 470 15.64 15.72 -48.65
N GLN A 471 14.93 16.81 -48.97
CA GLN A 471 14.38 17.82 -48.04
C GLN A 471 12.84 17.81 -48.03
N VAL A 472 12.21 18.46 -47.03
CA VAL A 472 10.77 18.84 -47.05
C VAL A 472 10.62 20.30 -46.61
N SER A 473 9.53 20.94 -47.05
CA SER A 473 9.33 22.40 -47.14
C SER A 473 8.53 23.05 -45.99
N THR A 474 8.62 24.38 -45.90
CA THR A 474 7.82 25.27 -45.04
C THR A 474 6.57 25.80 -45.75
N GLU A 475 5.46 25.97 -45.02
CA GLU A 475 4.32 26.81 -45.42
C GLU A 475 4.00 27.85 -44.33
N GLU A 476 3.40 28.98 -44.73
CA GLU A 476 3.18 30.15 -43.86
C GLU A 476 1.76 30.18 -43.25
N ALA A 477 1.66 30.42 -41.94
CA ALA A 477 0.38 30.50 -41.25
C ALA A 477 -0.18 31.95 -41.21
N HIS A 478 -1.47 32.09 -41.51
CA HIS A 478 -2.21 33.36 -41.40
C HIS A 478 -2.66 33.61 -39.95
N GLU A 479 -2.42 34.80 -39.39
CA GLU A 479 -2.92 35.18 -38.05
C GLU A 479 -4.43 35.49 -38.08
N PRO A 480 -5.28 34.82 -37.27
CA PRO A 480 -6.64 35.26 -37.01
C PRO A 480 -6.65 36.38 -35.95
N ALA A 481 -7.55 37.36 -36.11
CA ALA A 481 -7.66 38.47 -35.18
C ALA A 481 -8.10 38.02 -33.77
N ILE A 482 -7.46 38.59 -32.73
CA ILE A 482 -7.70 38.25 -31.32
C ILE A 482 -9.17 38.49 -30.95
N ALA A 483 -9.90 37.40 -30.68
CA ALA A 483 -11.24 37.45 -30.12
C ALA A 483 -11.23 38.17 -28.75
N ARG A 484 -12.31 38.91 -28.45
CA ARG A 484 -12.48 39.50 -27.12
C ARG A 484 -12.54 38.36 -26.09
N ARG A 485 -11.66 38.40 -25.08
CA ARG A 485 -11.86 37.57 -23.88
C ARG A 485 -13.25 37.87 -23.33
N GLN A 486 -14.10 36.85 -23.29
CA GLN A 486 -15.35 36.89 -22.54
C GLN A 486 -15.02 37.09 -21.06
N ASP A 487 -15.80 37.91 -20.35
CA ASP A 487 -15.69 37.97 -18.89
C ASP A 487 -16.12 36.61 -18.31
N PRO A 488 -15.45 36.13 -17.23
CA PRO A 488 -15.62 34.75 -16.79
C PRO A 488 -17.02 34.48 -16.23
N GLU A 489 -17.57 33.32 -16.60
CA GLU A 489 -18.86 32.81 -16.12
C GLU A 489 -18.75 32.46 -14.63
N LEU A 490 -19.68 32.95 -13.82
CA LEU A 490 -19.65 32.78 -12.37
C LEU A 490 -20.75 31.80 -11.95
N ILE A 491 -20.34 30.64 -11.45
CA ILE A 491 -21.25 29.54 -11.12
C ILE A 491 -21.05 29.12 -9.67
N ALA A 492 -22.15 28.98 -8.96
CA ALA A 492 -22.19 28.41 -7.62
C ALA A 492 -22.40 26.89 -7.69
N VAL A 493 -21.78 26.17 -6.78
CA VAL A 493 -21.94 24.73 -6.58
C VAL A 493 -22.13 24.48 -5.10
N SER A 494 -23.27 23.93 -4.72
CA SER A 494 -23.52 23.53 -3.34
C SER A 494 -22.77 22.25 -2.99
N MET A 495 -22.02 22.27 -1.88
CA MET A 495 -21.24 21.13 -1.39
C MET A 495 -21.23 21.13 0.15
N THR A 496 -21.12 19.97 0.79
CA THR A 496 -20.71 19.91 2.21
C THR A 496 -19.20 20.11 2.35
N ASP A 497 -18.72 20.43 3.56
CA ASP A 497 -17.27 20.52 3.82
C ASP A 497 -16.54 19.20 3.49
N GLU A 498 -17.16 18.05 3.73
CA GLU A 498 -16.59 16.73 3.39
C GLU A 498 -16.42 16.56 1.87
N GLN A 499 -17.44 16.93 1.08
CA GLN A 499 -17.38 16.91 -0.39
C GLN A 499 -16.31 17.89 -0.90
N GLN A 500 -16.19 19.07 -0.29
CA GLN A 500 -15.17 20.05 -0.64
C GLN A 500 -13.75 19.50 -0.39
N GLU A 501 -13.52 18.79 0.72
CA GLU A 501 -12.25 18.10 0.97
C GLU A 501 -11.96 17.02 -0.07
N VAL A 502 -12.95 16.19 -0.42
CA VAL A 502 -12.81 15.10 -1.39
C VAL A 502 -12.48 15.62 -2.78
N TYR A 503 -13.22 16.61 -3.29
CA TYR A 503 -12.94 17.23 -4.59
C TYR A 503 -11.56 17.89 -4.63
N SER A 504 -11.15 18.54 -3.54
CA SER A 504 -9.81 19.12 -3.39
C SER A 504 -8.70 18.06 -3.39
N TRP A 505 -8.97 16.85 -2.88
CA TRP A 505 -8.00 15.75 -2.89
C TRP A 505 -7.88 15.07 -4.25
N LEU A 506 -9.01 14.87 -4.95
CA LEU A 506 -9.07 14.31 -6.30
C LEU A 506 -8.65 15.32 -7.39
N GLY A 507 -8.48 16.61 -7.04
CA GLY A 507 -8.14 17.68 -7.99
C GLY A 507 -9.27 18.05 -8.95
N LEU A 508 -10.52 17.71 -8.60
CA LEU A 508 -11.69 17.85 -9.46
C LEU A 508 -12.30 19.25 -9.38
N ASN A 509 -12.74 19.78 -10.53
CA ASN A 509 -13.47 21.05 -10.58
C ASN A 509 -14.89 20.86 -10.00
N PRO A 510 -15.33 21.66 -9.01
CA PRO A 510 -16.68 21.55 -8.46
C PRO A 510 -17.82 21.69 -9.49
N ALA A 511 -17.61 22.41 -10.61
CA ALA A 511 -18.61 22.50 -11.69
C ALA A 511 -19.02 21.14 -12.28
N LEU A 512 -18.25 20.07 -12.01
CA LEU A 512 -18.62 18.70 -12.39
C LEU A 512 -19.84 18.13 -11.63
N LEU A 513 -20.28 18.76 -10.53
CA LEU A 513 -21.53 18.41 -9.83
C LEU A 513 -22.81 18.95 -10.50
N LEU A 514 -22.68 19.89 -11.43
CA LEU A 514 -23.81 20.49 -12.13
C LEU A 514 -24.51 19.45 -13.03
N SER A 515 -25.84 19.53 -13.11
CA SER A 515 -26.64 18.64 -13.98
C SER A 515 -26.47 18.96 -15.46
N GLU A 516 -26.10 20.19 -15.78
CA GLU A 516 -25.84 20.68 -17.13
C GLU A 516 -24.43 21.30 -17.13
N PRO A 517 -23.57 21.02 -18.13
CA PRO A 517 -22.25 21.63 -18.20
C PRO A 517 -22.36 23.13 -18.55
N PRO A 518 -21.41 23.96 -18.10
CA PRO A 518 -21.40 25.40 -18.38
C PRO A 518 -21.31 25.71 -19.88
N GLU A 519 -21.89 26.83 -20.31
CA GLU A 519 -21.88 27.25 -21.72
C GLU A 519 -20.51 27.75 -22.21
N SER A 520 -19.59 28.09 -21.29
CA SER A 520 -18.26 28.63 -21.63
C SER A 520 -17.10 27.88 -20.97
N ASP A 521 -15.93 27.89 -21.64
CA ASP A 521 -14.67 27.34 -21.11
C ASP A 521 -14.05 28.19 -19.99
N ASN A 522 -14.54 29.42 -19.77
CA ASN A 522 -13.90 30.43 -18.93
C ASN A 522 -14.65 30.63 -17.60
N VAL A 523 -14.81 29.54 -16.83
CA VAL A 523 -15.63 29.51 -15.61
C VAL A 523 -14.81 29.84 -14.36
N VAL A 524 -15.38 30.66 -13.47
CA VAL A 524 -14.96 30.83 -12.08
C VAL A 524 -16.02 30.23 -11.17
N VAL A 525 -15.70 29.08 -10.59
CA VAL A 525 -16.62 28.34 -9.72
C VAL A 525 -16.49 28.78 -8.27
N ARG A 526 -17.60 28.82 -7.54
CA ARG A 526 -17.66 29.07 -6.09
C ARG A 526 -18.41 27.94 -5.40
N VAL A 527 -17.83 27.45 -4.31
CA VAL A 527 -18.51 26.50 -3.41
C VAL A 527 -19.43 27.28 -2.48
N VAL A 528 -20.65 26.80 -2.29
CA VAL A 528 -21.65 27.32 -1.34
C VAL A 528 -21.93 26.23 -0.30
N ARG A 529 -21.83 26.55 0.98
CA ARG A 529 -22.01 25.57 2.06
C ARG A 529 -23.47 25.35 2.43
N PRO A 530 -23.80 24.27 3.16
CA PRO A 530 -25.17 24.00 3.58
C PRO A 530 -25.67 25.07 4.57
N GLY A 531 -26.47 26.02 4.08
CA GLY A 531 -27.01 27.14 4.86
C GLY A 531 -26.47 28.53 4.49
N GLU A 532 -25.54 28.63 3.53
CA GLU A 532 -25.17 29.91 2.90
C GLU A 532 -26.15 30.25 1.75
N ASP A 533 -26.39 31.54 1.47
CA ASP A 533 -27.20 31.97 0.32
C ASP A 533 -26.35 32.04 -0.96
N GLU A 534 -26.77 31.30 -1.97
CA GLU A 534 -26.14 31.23 -3.29
C GLU A 534 -25.98 32.62 -3.93
N ALA A 535 -26.96 33.51 -3.75
CA ALA A 535 -26.95 34.85 -4.33
C ALA A 535 -25.88 35.75 -3.68
N GLU A 536 -25.70 35.66 -2.36
CA GLU A 536 -24.69 36.45 -1.63
C GLU A 536 -23.26 36.00 -2.01
N VAL A 537 -23.01 34.70 -2.06
CA VAL A 537 -21.69 34.14 -2.46
C VAL A 537 -21.34 34.52 -3.91
N LEU A 538 -22.32 34.53 -4.82
CA LEU A 538 -22.13 34.98 -6.20
C LEU A 538 -21.88 36.49 -6.29
N ASP A 539 -22.59 37.33 -5.53
CA ASP A 539 -22.38 38.78 -5.54
C ASP A 539 -21.06 39.20 -4.87
N GLU A 540 -20.59 38.51 -3.82
CA GLU A 540 -19.21 38.67 -3.34
C GLU A 540 -18.18 38.33 -4.43
N ALA A 541 -18.38 37.22 -5.14
CA ALA A 541 -17.47 36.80 -6.21
C ALA A 541 -17.44 37.78 -7.39
N ARG A 542 -18.60 38.34 -7.78
CA ARG A 542 -18.72 39.44 -8.77
C ARG A 542 -17.94 40.67 -8.32
N GLN A 543 -18.09 41.09 -7.05
CA GLN A 543 -17.37 42.23 -6.48
C GLN A 543 -15.85 42.01 -6.44
N GLN A 544 -15.39 40.83 -6.02
CA GLN A 544 -13.96 40.46 -6.00
C GLN A 544 -13.35 40.50 -7.40
N LEU A 545 -14.04 39.97 -8.42
CA LEU A 545 -13.59 40.00 -9.81
C LEU A 545 -13.54 41.42 -10.37
N ALA A 546 -14.57 42.24 -10.14
CA ALA A 546 -14.60 43.65 -10.54
C ALA A 546 -13.44 44.46 -9.93
N ALA A 547 -13.15 44.26 -8.64
CA ALA A 547 -12.01 44.87 -7.95
C ALA A 547 -10.65 44.44 -8.56
N SER A 548 -10.53 43.18 -8.97
CA SER A 548 -9.32 42.65 -9.62
C SER A 548 -9.10 43.27 -11.02
N ALA A 549 -10.17 43.45 -11.81
CA ALA A 549 -10.12 44.00 -13.16
C ALA A 549 -9.62 45.46 -13.17
N GLY A 550 -10.02 46.25 -12.17
CA GLY A 550 -9.58 47.63 -12.00
C GLY A 550 -8.07 47.82 -11.91
N ARG A 551 -7.33 46.86 -11.33
CA ARG A 551 -5.86 46.92 -11.23
C ARG A 551 -5.15 46.73 -12.59
N ARG A 552 -5.70 45.90 -13.50
CA ARG A 552 -5.05 45.60 -14.79
C ARG A 552 -5.06 46.78 -15.77
N ARG A 553 -6.14 47.57 -15.82
CA ARG A 553 -6.26 48.72 -16.76
C ARG A 553 -5.21 49.84 -16.54
N ARG A 554 -4.64 49.96 -15.34
CA ARG A 554 -3.74 51.10 -15.00
C ARG A 554 -2.29 50.99 -15.48
N ARG A 555 -1.89 49.85 -16.08
CA ARG A 555 -0.51 49.62 -16.59
C ARG A 555 -0.37 49.78 -18.12
N GLY A 556 -1.48 49.93 -18.85
CA GLY A 556 -1.52 49.91 -20.32
C GLY A 556 -1.61 51.27 -21.02
N SER A 557 -1.38 52.40 -20.34
CA SER A 557 -1.47 53.73 -20.98
C SER A 557 -0.43 54.72 -20.43
N ARG A 558 0.73 54.77 -21.09
CA ARG A 558 1.70 55.87 -21.10
C ARG A 558 2.72 55.65 -22.21
N GLY A 559 2.45 56.21 -23.39
CA GLY A 559 3.19 55.90 -24.62
C GLY A 559 3.09 56.94 -25.74
N ALA A 560 3.07 58.24 -25.40
CA ALA A 560 3.12 59.32 -26.39
C ALA A 560 3.76 60.60 -25.83
N GLY A 561 4.85 61.05 -26.48
CA GLY A 561 5.36 62.43 -26.62
C GLY A 561 5.42 63.41 -25.42
N GLY A 562 6.58 64.06 -25.24
CA GLY A 562 6.68 65.37 -24.58
C GLY A 562 7.86 65.53 -23.61
N ARG A 563 8.84 66.37 -23.97
CA ARG A 563 9.99 66.71 -23.11
C ARG A 563 9.63 67.85 -22.14
N SER A 564 10.01 67.72 -20.87
CA SER A 564 10.47 68.86 -20.07
C SER A 564 11.42 68.39 -18.97
N VAL A 565 12.18 69.32 -18.38
CA VAL A 565 13.31 69.08 -17.46
C VAL A 565 13.08 69.85 -16.16
N VAL A 566 13.43 69.27 -15.00
CA VAL A 566 14.08 69.89 -13.81
C VAL A 566 14.21 68.80 -12.70
N ARG A 567 15.06 69.03 -11.70
CA ARG A 567 15.74 68.00 -10.89
C ARG A 567 15.85 68.35 -9.39
N ALA A 568 15.53 67.39 -8.52
CA ALA A 568 16.01 67.21 -7.13
C ALA A 568 15.80 65.70 -6.79
N GLU A 569 16.76 64.91 -6.26
CA GLU A 569 17.43 64.96 -4.93
C GLU A 569 16.45 64.71 -3.77
N VAL A 570 16.61 63.72 -2.87
CA VAL A 570 17.64 62.65 -2.61
C VAL A 570 16.91 61.40 -2.03
N THR A 571 17.43 60.17 -1.83
CA THR A 571 18.78 59.52 -1.77
C THR A 571 18.67 58.04 -2.21
N GLN A 572 19.78 57.28 -2.26
CA GLN A 572 19.83 55.80 -2.25
C GLN A 572 20.99 55.27 -1.38
N PRO A 573 20.86 54.09 -0.74
CA PRO A 573 21.96 53.20 -0.39
C PRO A 573 22.12 52.05 -1.40
N GLU A 574 23.31 51.43 -1.44
CA GLU A 574 23.78 50.52 -2.49
C GLU A 574 23.35 49.04 -2.29
N PRO A 575 23.59 48.18 -3.30
CA PRO A 575 24.59 47.12 -3.05
C PRO A 575 25.71 47.01 -4.11
N ILE A 576 26.86 46.51 -3.67
CA ILE A 576 28.13 46.37 -4.42
C ILE A 576 28.18 45.03 -5.21
N PRO A 577 28.89 44.94 -6.36
CA PRO A 577 28.67 43.89 -7.37
C PRO A 577 29.76 42.79 -7.42
N VAL A 578 29.52 41.78 -8.26
CA VAL A 578 30.56 40.92 -8.86
C VAL A 578 30.40 40.95 -10.40
N SER A 579 31.51 40.90 -11.13
CA SER A 579 31.59 41.19 -12.58
C SER A 579 31.97 39.97 -13.42
N LEU A 580 31.46 39.88 -14.66
CA LEU A 580 31.82 38.85 -15.65
C LEU A 580 31.83 39.42 -17.09
N LYS A 581 33.02 39.57 -17.69
CA LYS A 581 33.31 39.74 -19.13
C LYS A 581 34.83 39.58 -19.37
N PRO A 582 35.29 39.29 -20.61
CA PRO A 582 34.67 38.53 -21.73
C PRO A 582 35.46 37.18 -21.85
N GLU A 583 35.80 36.49 -22.95
CA GLU A 583 35.67 36.52 -24.43
C GLU A 583 35.24 35.07 -24.87
N VAL A 584 34.55 34.76 -25.98
CA VAL A 584 34.86 34.93 -27.42
C VAL A 584 36.17 34.19 -27.80
N ASP A 585 36.14 33.08 -28.54
CA ASP A 585 35.77 33.05 -29.97
C ASP A 585 35.19 31.70 -30.48
N ARG A 586 34.61 31.73 -31.71
CA ARG A 586 34.32 30.67 -32.72
C ARG A 586 34.27 29.18 -32.31
N SER A 587 33.31 28.36 -32.80
CA SER A 587 32.27 28.55 -33.84
C SER A 587 31.28 27.39 -33.92
N ARG A 588 30.08 27.63 -34.49
CA ARG A 588 29.20 26.74 -35.34
C ARG A 588 29.20 25.22 -35.01
N GLN A 589 28.08 24.51 -34.84
CA GLN A 589 26.65 24.74 -35.15
C GLN A 589 25.82 23.59 -34.50
N ARG A 590 24.48 23.52 -34.34
CA ARG A 590 23.27 24.18 -34.90
C ARG A 590 22.89 23.79 -36.35
N GLU A 591 21.82 23.03 -36.63
CA GLU A 591 20.71 22.42 -35.85
C GLU A 591 20.43 20.99 -36.43
N ASP A 592 19.61 20.07 -35.90
CA ASP A 592 18.67 20.02 -34.75
C ASP A 592 18.53 18.55 -34.21
N SER A 593 17.55 18.24 -33.33
CA SER A 593 17.21 16.86 -32.89
C SER A 593 15.70 16.54 -32.95
N GLN A 594 15.30 15.55 -33.76
CA GLN A 594 13.92 15.06 -33.91
C GLN A 594 13.75 13.61 -33.37
N PRO A 595 12.52 13.15 -33.06
CA PRO A 595 12.31 12.06 -32.10
C PRO A 595 12.57 10.65 -32.65
N LEU A 596 12.95 9.75 -31.73
CA LEU A 596 13.08 8.31 -31.96
C LEU A 596 11.70 7.66 -32.15
N MET A 597 11.41 7.23 -33.37
CA MET A 597 10.38 6.23 -33.65
C MET A 597 10.90 4.85 -33.24
N VAL A 598 10.08 4.06 -32.55
CA VAL A 598 10.39 2.66 -32.21
C VAL A 598 9.53 1.76 -33.09
N GLU A 599 10.14 1.09 -34.06
CA GLU A 599 9.46 0.07 -34.85
C GLU A 599 9.31 -1.23 -34.04
N ILE A 600 8.11 -1.80 -34.05
CA ILE A 600 7.81 -3.08 -33.40
C ILE A 600 8.05 -4.19 -34.42
N THR A 601 9.11 -4.98 -34.23
CA THR A 601 9.41 -6.14 -35.08
C THR A 601 8.36 -7.25 -34.85
N PRO A 602 7.64 -7.72 -35.88
CA PRO A 602 6.73 -8.86 -35.73
C PRO A 602 7.53 -10.16 -35.53
N LEU A 603 7.07 -11.05 -34.65
CA LEU A 603 7.64 -12.39 -34.52
C LEU A 603 7.25 -13.26 -35.73
N GLU A 604 8.18 -14.11 -36.17
CA GLU A 604 7.92 -15.12 -37.19
C GLU A 604 6.93 -16.18 -36.68
N SER A 605 5.89 -16.44 -37.47
CA SER A 605 4.86 -17.43 -37.14
C SER A 605 5.36 -18.86 -37.40
N VAL A 606 5.91 -19.51 -36.36
CA VAL A 606 6.25 -20.93 -36.42
C VAL A 606 4.96 -21.77 -36.41
N SER A 607 4.57 -22.26 -37.59
CA SER A 607 3.45 -23.20 -37.73
C SER A 607 3.70 -24.47 -36.88
N PRO A 608 2.75 -24.92 -36.04
CA PRO A 608 2.92 -26.16 -35.29
C PRO A 608 2.98 -27.35 -36.26
N ALA A 609 4.07 -28.10 -36.19
CA ALA A 609 4.20 -29.34 -36.97
C ALA A 609 3.17 -30.37 -36.48
N THR A 610 2.39 -30.93 -37.39
CA THR A 610 1.39 -31.95 -37.08
C THR A 610 2.05 -33.23 -36.57
N VAL A 611 2.09 -33.41 -35.25
CA VAL A 611 2.47 -34.69 -34.64
C VAL A 611 1.35 -35.68 -34.90
N VAL A 612 1.51 -36.49 -35.95
CA VAL A 612 0.68 -37.67 -36.18
C VAL A 612 1.00 -38.67 -35.07
N LEU A 613 0.04 -38.87 -34.18
CA LEU A 613 -0.02 -40.04 -33.31
C LEU A 613 -0.92 -41.06 -34.01
N ASP A 614 -0.37 -42.23 -34.31
CA ASP A 614 -1.08 -43.30 -35.01
C ASP A 614 -2.30 -43.77 -34.19
N GLN A 615 -3.46 -43.83 -34.86
CA GLN A 615 -4.65 -44.47 -34.33
C GLN A 615 -4.70 -45.91 -34.86
N GLU A 616 -4.40 -46.90 -34.01
CA GLU A 616 -4.81 -48.28 -34.30
C GLU A 616 -6.34 -48.42 -34.07
N PRO A 617 -7.09 -48.94 -35.03
CA PRO A 617 -8.54 -49.09 -34.92
C PRO A 617 -8.92 -50.39 -34.17
N VAL A 618 -9.99 -50.32 -33.39
CA VAL A 618 -10.74 -51.50 -32.93
C VAL A 618 -12.22 -51.25 -33.21
N ASP A 619 -12.67 -51.68 -34.39
CA ASP A 619 -14.09 -51.67 -34.76
C ASP A 619 -14.90 -52.68 -33.92
N GLU A 620 -16.20 -52.41 -33.79
CA GLU A 620 -17.18 -53.36 -33.25
C GLU A 620 -17.57 -54.45 -34.30
N LEU A 621 -18.48 -55.35 -33.90
CA LEU A 621 -19.28 -56.25 -34.76
C LEU A 621 -18.66 -57.58 -35.27
N VAL A 622 -18.54 -58.54 -34.35
CA VAL A 622 -19.10 -59.91 -34.48
C VAL A 622 -19.42 -60.37 -33.06
N ASP A 623 -20.65 -60.65 -32.63
CA ASP A 623 -21.84 -61.25 -33.25
C ASP A 623 -21.66 -62.72 -33.73
N GLU A 624 -22.71 -63.51 -33.56
CA GLU A 624 -22.81 -64.96 -33.77
C GLU A 624 -21.73 -65.85 -33.09
N LEU A 625 -21.65 -65.82 -31.75
CA LEU A 625 -21.30 -67.01 -30.97
C LEU A 625 -22.52 -67.68 -30.31
N VAL A 626 -23.34 -68.25 -31.19
CA VAL A 626 -24.11 -69.50 -31.01
C VAL A 626 -24.99 -69.63 -29.75
N LYS A 627 -26.28 -69.29 -29.98
CA LYS A 627 -27.48 -69.89 -29.38
C LYS A 627 -27.27 -71.31 -28.80
N SER A 628 -27.48 -71.53 -27.50
CA SER A 628 -28.11 -72.78 -26.97
C SER A 628 -28.40 -72.80 -25.46
N LYS A 629 -29.61 -72.36 -25.06
CA LYS A 629 -30.50 -73.12 -24.14
C LYS A 629 -31.88 -72.48 -23.94
N GLN A 630 -32.90 -73.32 -24.09
CA GLN A 630 -34.36 -73.15 -23.96
C GLN A 630 -34.96 -74.60 -23.94
N PRO A 631 -36.26 -74.87 -23.70
CA PRO A 631 -37.43 -73.99 -23.43
C PRO A 631 -38.26 -74.44 -22.19
N ALA A 632 -39.59 -74.25 -22.24
CA ALA A 632 -40.70 -74.52 -21.27
C ALA A 632 -40.96 -73.41 -20.22
N GLU A 633 -42.16 -72.84 -20.02
CA GLU A 633 -43.58 -73.30 -20.04
C GLU A 633 -43.96 -74.09 -18.76
N ASP A 634 -45.14 -73.93 -18.13
CA ASP A 634 -46.46 -73.59 -18.70
C ASP A 634 -47.44 -72.81 -17.74
N VAL A 635 -48.69 -72.61 -18.20
CA VAL A 635 -49.79 -71.70 -17.77
C VAL A 635 -50.70 -72.17 -16.59
N GLU A 636 -51.30 -71.23 -15.81
CA GLU A 636 -52.78 -71.13 -15.52
C GLU A 636 -53.23 -69.98 -14.55
N GLU A 637 -54.49 -69.53 -14.68
CA GLU A 637 -55.23 -68.58 -13.81
C GLU A 637 -56.43 -69.32 -13.15
N PRO A 638 -57.01 -68.92 -11.98
CA PRO A 638 -58.20 -68.05 -12.09
C PRO A 638 -58.64 -67.16 -10.88
N ARG A 639 -59.20 -65.96 -11.22
CA ARG A 639 -60.43 -65.32 -10.65
C ARG A 639 -60.53 -64.65 -9.25
N ARG A 640 -61.17 -63.45 -9.30
CA ARG A 640 -61.92 -62.66 -8.26
C ARG A 640 -61.05 -61.84 -7.26
N ARG A 641 -61.45 -60.65 -6.78
CA ARG A 641 -62.76 -59.92 -6.82
C ARG A 641 -62.58 -58.38 -6.83
N ARG A 642 -63.55 -57.63 -7.37
CA ARG A 642 -63.56 -56.13 -7.43
C ARG A 642 -63.79 -55.44 -6.07
N ARG A 643 -63.26 -54.20 -5.92
CA ARG A 643 -64.00 -53.03 -5.36
C ARG A 643 -63.50 -51.70 -5.94
N ARG A 644 -64.29 -50.63 -5.77
CA ARG A 644 -64.11 -49.25 -6.29
C ARG A 644 -64.11 -48.25 -5.10
N SER A 645 -63.94 -46.95 -5.41
CA SER A 645 -64.18 -45.73 -4.60
C SER A 645 -63.09 -45.35 -3.59
N SER A 646 -62.76 -44.06 -3.35
CA SER A 646 -63.00 -42.78 -4.07
C SER A 646 -62.23 -41.66 -3.34
N ALA A 647 -62.01 -40.49 -3.97
CA ALA A 647 -61.55 -39.27 -3.27
C ALA A 647 -62.68 -38.69 -2.38
N PRO A 648 -62.43 -37.67 -1.51
CA PRO A 648 -62.13 -36.31 -1.97
C PRO A 648 -61.01 -35.58 -1.20
N SER A 649 -60.80 -34.32 -1.55
CA SER A 649 -59.91 -33.33 -0.93
C SER A 649 -60.58 -32.53 0.20
N SER A 650 -59.80 -31.63 0.81
CA SER A 650 -60.19 -30.31 1.32
C SER A 650 -61.29 -30.22 2.39
N ASN A 651 -60.86 -29.87 3.61
CA ASN A 651 -61.26 -28.60 4.24
C ASN A 651 -60.03 -27.99 4.93
#